data_AF-A0A0N5CXK2-F1
#
_entry.id   AF-A0A0N5CXK2-F1
#
_cell.length_a   1.000
_cell.length_b   1.000
_cell.length_c   1.000
_cell.angle_alpha   90.00
_cell.angle_beta   90.00
_cell.angle_gamma   90.00
#
_symmetry.space_group_name_H-M   'P 1'
#
loop_
_entity.id
_entity.type
_entity.pdbx_description
1 polymer ?
#
loop_
_entity_poly.entity_id
_entity_poly.type
_entity_poly.pdbx_seq_one_letter_code
_entity_poly.pdbx_strand_id
1 'polypeptide(L)'
;MALANGFSVWSKIKSIQKPRPEAHFRTRPKTVCQCQLYSIFLCFIGITTLITEIDSAPCSYKIPDVREIVFDVPLDSNLEESNENDKIRGRRSVDDDDTFQSLRIHLHYDRASIDRLSPELQLFVNTSLLPEAVNYWQIALAVRPTQIPIRLNRKCLSNLYYMRAHEKRQSCVLGCKVETSCGEVIIPDEHLFQCRYCTSSYFENCGNMGPPDGIGVPDTDFLLYVSAVLSDRCKNVDTVAYAAHCQQEADLDRPIAGHVNLCPNALSTAAHDREVLISTVKHEILHALGFSAGLYAFFRDENGNPRTRRNRYNKPVSLNKERGYYNWDANTIKTIVRDDWWTAEGMISHPIHVMITPRVQQEAQLHFNCSTLEGAELENQGGDGTAFTHWEKRLFENEAMTGTHTQNPVYSRLTLALLEDSGWYKANYSAAEYLHWGRNLGCEFAMKSCGDWIRTRREKNLLPVPFCDEIKHDGKRSLATTRCTALRDSLALCNLMPYRHPIPMEYRNFVLLDEVQNGNTVYYGGSVELADYCPYNQEFEWKASNSTDRRDSRCELVGNFAPIHTNSILEVYGNQSKCFDLATLWTERKCGHIRTFMQYKAGCYQYECHEGRLHISVFNESLSYPCYFVGQYIHIKKIINGWLREGIIICPPCNEICRPENFPVDDKYGFCQDEIEENIPEYVGDEIIDEPCQAAINFSYTAVSVLLFITFTQTFMHFHGF
;
A
#
# COMPACT_ATOMS: atom_id res chain seq x y z
N MET A 1 47.90 23.07 -47.74
CA MET A 1 46.78 22.86 -48.68
C MET A 1 45.52 23.24 -47.91
N ALA A 2 45.15 24.52 -47.92
CA ALA A 2 44.20 25.15 -48.84
C ALA A 2 42.77 24.59 -48.66
N LEU A 3 41.70 25.36 -48.44
CA LEU A 3 41.44 26.80 -48.39
C LEU A 3 39.95 26.97 -47.97
N ALA A 4 39.66 27.97 -47.12
CA ALA A 4 38.61 29.00 -47.32
C ALA A 4 37.11 28.62 -47.15
N ASN A 5 36.18 29.42 -46.59
CA ASN A 5 36.07 30.82 -46.09
C ASN A 5 34.77 30.88 -45.23
N GLY A 6 34.43 31.81 -44.32
CA GLY A 6 34.95 33.09 -43.81
C GLY A 6 33.91 33.63 -42.78
N PHE A 7 34.30 34.08 -41.57
CA PHE A 7 34.43 35.47 -41.06
C PHE A 7 33.24 36.41 -41.39
N SER A 8 32.73 37.35 -40.57
CA SER A 8 32.96 37.94 -39.21
C SER A 8 31.86 39.03 -39.00
N VAL A 9 31.54 39.60 -37.83
CA VAL A 9 32.16 40.73 -37.07
C VAL A 9 31.15 41.09 -35.94
N TRP A 10 31.47 40.98 -34.64
CA TRP A 10 32.02 41.97 -33.67
C TRP A 10 31.15 43.18 -33.20
N SER A 11 30.69 43.03 -31.95
CA SER A 11 30.51 43.91 -30.78
C SER A 11 30.55 45.46 -30.80
N LYS A 12 29.56 46.02 -30.06
CA LYS A 12 29.54 47.10 -29.02
C LYS A 12 30.10 48.50 -29.32
N ILE A 13 29.29 49.55 -29.05
CA ILE A 13 29.51 50.61 -28.03
C ILE A 13 28.33 51.63 -27.95
N LYS A 14 27.88 51.88 -26.70
CA LYS A 14 27.27 53.06 -26.01
C LYS A 14 26.22 54.02 -26.66
N SER A 15 25.18 54.30 -25.86
CA SER A 15 24.78 55.62 -25.26
C SER A 15 23.40 56.25 -25.63
N ILE A 16 22.71 56.71 -24.56
CA ILE A 16 21.89 57.96 -24.39
C ILE A 16 20.36 57.95 -24.66
N GLN A 17 19.63 58.23 -23.55
CA GLN A 17 18.39 59.02 -23.30
C GLN A 17 17.18 59.06 -24.26
N LYS A 18 16.01 58.64 -23.71
CA LYS A 18 14.63 59.23 -23.67
C LYS A 18 14.14 60.19 -24.78
N PRO A 19 12.83 60.19 -25.16
CA PRO A 19 11.73 60.57 -24.26
C PRO A 19 10.34 59.86 -24.41
N ARG A 20 9.45 60.23 -23.47
CA ARG A 20 7.99 60.00 -23.25
C ARG A 20 7.07 60.47 -24.42
N PRO A 21 5.75 60.12 -24.50
CA PRO A 21 4.62 60.47 -23.59
C PRO A 21 3.71 59.27 -23.20
N GLU A 22 3.19 59.12 -21.97
CA GLU A 22 2.12 59.82 -21.21
C GLU A 22 0.68 59.29 -21.39
N ALA A 23 0.00 59.24 -20.24
CA ALA A 23 -1.44 59.16 -19.95
C ALA A 23 -1.96 57.78 -19.46
N HIS A 24 -2.66 57.61 -18.34
CA HIS A 24 -2.99 58.50 -17.21
C HIS A 24 -3.80 57.70 -16.14
N PHE A 25 -3.75 58.16 -14.89
CA PHE A 25 -4.63 57.87 -13.72
C PHE A 25 -4.52 56.52 -12.98
N ARG A 26 -4.72 56.46 -11.66
CA ARG A 26 -4.33 57.23 -10.44
C ARG A 26 -5.00 56.46 -9.30
N THR A 27 -4.25 56.24 -8.23
CA THR A 27 -4.71 55.65 -6.96
C THR A 27 -5.38 56.66 -6.02
N ARG A 28 -6.20 56.12 -5.09
CA ARG A 28 -6.67 56.62 -3.77
C ARG A 28 -8.07 57.29 -3.73
N PRO A 29 -8.74 57.39 -2.55
CA PRO A 29 -8.76 56.53 -1.34
C PRO A 29 -10.19 56.28 -0.78
N LYS A 30 -10.21 55.52 0.33
CA LYS A 30 -11.28 55.26 1.32
C LYS A 30 -12.29 56.40 1.53
N THR A 31 -13.57 56.04 1.59
CA THR A 31 -14.63 56.77 2.28
C THR A 31 -15.40 55.85 3.21
N VAL A 32 -15.56 56.32 4.44
CA VAL A 32 -16.43 55.79 5.49
C VAL A 32 -17.83 56.35 5.25
N CYS A 33 -18.86 55.51 5.30
CA CYS A 33 -20.21 55.96 5.62
C CYS A 33 -20.94 54.84 6.38
N GLN A 34 -21.60 55.25 7.46
CA GLN A 34 -22.24 54.46 8.48
C GLN A 34 -23.74 54.76 8.39
N CYS A 35 -24.60 53.74 8.24
CA CYS A 35 -25.95 53.67 8.86
C CYS A 35 -26.73 52.40 8.46
N GLN A 36 -26.86 51.51 9.44
CA GLN A 36 -28.07 50.82 9.95
C GLN A 36 -28.99 49.92 9.10
N LEU A 37 -29.10 48.68 9.62
CA LEU A 37 -30.29 47.81 9.83
C LEU A 37 -31.03 47.23 8.61
N TYR A 38 -30.98 45.91 8.43
CA TYR A 38 -32.02 44.94 8.85
C TYR A 38 -31.66 43.49 8.45
N SER A 39 -31.96 42.57 9.35
CA SER A 39 -31.74 41.13 9.28
C SER A 39 -32.50 40.44 8.15
N ILE A 40 -31.82 39.62 7.33
CA ILE A 40 -32.37 38.39 6.75
C ILE A 40 -31.24 37.34 6.71
N PHE A 41 -31.29 36.40 7.65
CA PHE A 41 -30.48 35.19 7.65
C PHE A 41 -31.05 34.23 6.59
N LEU A 42 -30.34 34.05 5.48
CA LEU A 42 -30.47 32.87 4.62
C LEU A 42 -29.14 32.13 4.67
N CYS A 43 -29.02 31.24 5.67
CA CYS A 43 -27.94 30.27 5.71
C CYS A 43 -28.18 29.20 4.64
N PHE A 44 -27.65 29.40 3.45
CA PHE A 44 -27.32 28.29 2.55
C PHE A 44 -26.00 27.69 3.05
N ILE A 45 -26.09 26.68 3.92
CA ILE A 45 -24.95 25.82 4.22
C ILE A 45 -24.84 24.82 3.07
N GLY A 46 -24.13 25.21 2.01
CA GLY A 46 -23.61 24.26 1.04
C GLY A 46 -22.44 23.52 1.67
N ILE A 47 -22.69 22.30 2.16
CA ILE A 47 -21.63 21.37 2.56
C ILE A 47 -20.95 20.93 1.26
N THR A 48 -19.84 21.59 0.93
CA THR A 48 -18.87 21.08 -0.04
C THR A 48 -17.94 20.16 0.72
N THR A 49 -18.21 18.85 0.68
CA THR A 49 -17.23 17.83 1.02
C THR A 49 -16.12 17.88 -0.03
N LEU A 50 -15.04 18.60 0.29
CA LEU A 50 -13.78 18.46 -0.43
C LEU A 50 -13.23 17.07 -0.10
N ILE A 51 -13.58 16.10 -0.95
CA ILE A 51 -12.85 14.83 -1.03
C ILE A 51 -11.47 15.23 -1.57
N THR A 52 -10.49 15.30 -0.67
CA THR A 52 -9.09 15.42 -1.09
C THR A 52 -8.69 14.08 -1.69
N GLU A 53 -8.04 14.14 -2.85
CA GLU A 53 -7.43 12.98 -3.49
C GLU A 53 -6.53 12.29 -2.44
N ILE A 54 -6.69 10.99 -2.28
CA ILE A 54 -5.66 10.18 -1.65
C ILE A 54 -4.56 10.12 -2.71
N ASP A 55 -3.51 10.90 -2.53
CA ASP A 55 -2.27 10.64 -3.24
C ASP A 55 -1.83 9.23 -2.82
N SER A 56 -1.87 8.29 -3.76
CA SER A 56 -1.29 6.98 -3.60
C SER A 56 0.21 7.18 -3.42
N ALA A 57 0.74 6.95 -2.22
CA ALA A 57 2.14 7.20 -1.89
C ALA A 57 3.06 6.27 -2.72
N PRO A 58 3.84 6.80 -3.68
CA PRO A 58 4.78 5.97 -4.42
C PRO A 58 5.94 5.57 -3.49
N CYS A 59 6.40 4.32 -3.62
CA CYS A 59 7.56 3.82 -2.87
C CYS A 59 8.80 4.71 -3.12
N SER A 60 9.52 5.05 -2.05
CA SER A 60 10.72 5.91 -2.09
C SER A 60 12.02 5.12 -2.22
N TYR A 61 11.89 3.82 -2.50
CA TYR A 61 13.01 2.93 -2.67
C TYR A 61 13.94 3.43 -3.79
N LYS A 62 15.25 3.25 -3.56
CA LYS A 62 16.26 3.50 -4.57
C LYS A 62 17.24 2.35 -4.57
N ILE A 63 17.41 1.73 -5.73
CA ILE A 63 18.40 0.69 -5.94
C ILE A 63 19.80 1.26 -5.66
N PRO A 64 20.59 0.66 -4.76
CA PRO A 64 21.97 1.07 -4.53
C PRO A 64 22.81 0.90 -5.80
N ASP A 65 23.70 1.86 -6.04
CA ASP A 65 24.71 1.70 -7.09
C ASP A 65 25.73 0.63 -6.64
N VAL A 66 26.27 -0.15 -7.56
CA VAL A 66 27.29 -1.18 -7.30
C VAL A 66 28.52 -0.62 -6.54
N ARG A 67 28.81 0.68 -6.67
CA ARG A 67 29.89 1.39 -5.96
C ARG A 67 29.54 1.73 -4.50
N GLU A 68 28.26 1.65 -4.15
CA GLU A 68 27.76 1.80 -2.78
C GLU A 68 27.87 0.49 -2.01
N ILE A 69 27.75 -0.64 -2.70
CA ILE A 69 27.78 -1.99 -2.15
C ILE A 69 29.21 -2.51 -1.93
N VAL A 70 29.42 -3.19 -0.81
CA VAL A 70 30.65 -3.91 -0.51
C VAL A 70 30.42 -5.41 -0.65
N PHE A 71 31.10 -6.04 -1.60
CA PHE A 71 30.99 -7.47 -1.87
C PHE A 71 32.02 -8.29 -1.07
N ASP A 72 31.89 -9.61 -1.17
CA ASP A 72 32.91 -10.57 -0.77
C ASP A 72 33.26 -10.51 0.72
N VAL A 73 32.23 -10.44 1.57
CA VAL A 73 32.39 -10.60 3.01
C VAL A 73 32.56 -12.08 3.36
N PRO A 74 33.68 -12.49 3.96
CA PRO A 74 33.92 -13.90 4.31
C PRO A 74 33.13 -14.33 5.55
N LEU A 75 32.50 -15.52 5.48
CA LEU A 75 31.71 -16.12 6.57
C LEU A 75 32.22 -17.51 7.02
N ASP A 76 33.42 -17.91 6.61
CA ASP A 76 33.98 -19.23 6.92
C ASP A 76 35.03 -19.18 8.05
N SER A 77 35.04 -20.23 8.88
CA SER A 77 35.96 -20.43 10.02
C SER A 77 37.42 -20.71 9.64
N ASN A 78 37.70 -21.13 8.39
CA ASN A 78 39.03 -21.55 7.94
C ASN A 78 40.03 -20.39 7.68
N LEU A 79 39.79 -19.21 8.23
CA LEU A 79 40.71 -18.06 8.15
C LEU A 79 41.78 -18.06 9.26
N GLU A 80 41.69 -18.97 10.23
CA GLU A 80 42.82 -19.27 11.12
C GLU A 80 43.76 -20.28 10.43
N GLU A 81 44.84 -19.74 9.86
CA GLU A 81 46.07 -20.42 9.42
C GLU A 81 45.94 -21.70 8.56
N SER A 82 45.90 -21.51 7.23
CA SER A 82 46.17 -22.62 6.29
C SER A 82 47.67 -22.96 6.26
N ASN A 83 48.08 -23.95 7.06
CA ASN A 83 49.30 -24.70 6.81
C ASN A 83 49.11 -25.61 5.58
N GLU A 84 50.15 -25.66 4.74
CA GLU A 84 50.12 -26.08 3.33
C GLU A 84 49.79 -27.56 3.00
N ASN A 85 49.41 -28.40 3.98
CA ASN A 85 49.40 -29.85 3.79
C ASN A 85 48.03 -30.57 3.80
N ASP A 86 46.91 -29.87 3.89
CA ASP A 86 45.59 -30.51 3.85
C ASP A 86 44.77 -30.12 2.60
N LYS A 87 45.38 -30.35 1.43
CA LYS A 87 44.75 -30.16 0.12
C LYS A 87 44.34 -31.49 -0.50
N ILE A 88 43.47 -32.28 0.14
CA ILE A 88 42.55 -33.24 -0.53
C ILE A 88 41.41 -33.53 0.47
N ARG A 89 40.35 -32.70 0.46
CA ARG A 89 38.93 -32.99 0.80
C ARG A 89 38.26 -31.73 1.37
N GLY A 90 37.58 -31.02 0.50
CA GLY A 90 36.78 -29.86 0.87
C GLY A 90 35.78 -29.46 -0.22
N ARG A 91 35.24 -30.42 -0.97
CA ARG A 91 33.84 -30.27 -1.39
C ARG A 91 33.08 -30.29 -0.08
N ARG A 92 32.38 -29.21 0.30
CA ARG A 92 31.22 -29.35 1.20
C ARG A 92 30.39 -30.47 0.56
N SER A 93 30.45 -31.68 1.11
CA SER A 93 29.41 -32.66 0.83
C SER A 93 28.13 -32.00 1.33
N VAL A 94 27.11 -32.07 0.50
CA VAL A 94 25.74 -31.63 0.83
C VAL A 94 25.13 -32.50 1.94
N ASP A 95 25.89 -33.47 2.47
CA ASP A 95 25.53 -34.35 3.56
C ASP A 95 26.57 -34.21 4.68
N ASP A 96 26.25 -33.40 5.69
CA ASP A 96 26.01 -33.81 7.10
C ASP A 96 25.90 -32.51 7.94
N ASP A 97 24.71 -32.24 8.50
CA ASP A 97 24.31 -31.12 9.39
C ASP A 97 23.81 -29.78 8.76
N ASP A 98 23.41 -29.76 7.47
CA ASP A 98 22.97 -28.58 6.70
C ASP A 98 21.45 -28.27 6.84
N THR A 99 20.94 -28.16 8.06
CA THR A 99 19.52 -27.80 8.27
C THR A 99 19.34 -26.28 8.25
N PHE A 100 18.48 -25.78 7.36
CA PHE A 100 17.98 -24.40 7.42
C PHE A 100 17.39 -24.11 8.80
N GLN A 101 17.76 -22.97 9.40
CA GLN A 101 17.26 -22.49 10.69
C GLN A 101 16.59 -21.12 10.52
N SER A 102 15.76 -20.71 11.48
CA SER A 102 15.12 -19.38 11.48
C SER A 102 16.16 -18.28 11.24
N LEU A 103 15.85 -17.36 10.33
CA LEU A 103 16.70 -16.21 10.05
C LEU A 103 16.89 -15.35 11.31
N ARG A 104 18.13 -14.99 11.65
CA ARG A 104 18.45 -14.10 12.77
C ARG A 104 18.86 -12.72 12.26
N ILE A 105 18.03 -11.72 12.52
CA ILE A 105 18.28 -10.32 12.13
C ILE A 105 18.69 -9.53 13.37
N HIS A 106 19.90 -8.96 13.34
CA HIS A 106 20.38 -8.08 14.40
C HIS A 106 20.07 -6.62 14.07
N LEU A 107 19.39 -5.94 15.00
CA LEU A 107 19.07 -4.52 14.90
C LEU A 107 20.17 -3.68 15.57
N HIS A 108 20.85 -2.85 14.78
CA HIS A 108 21.83 -1.88 15.29
C HIS A 108 21.30 -0.46 15.12
N TYR A 109 20.97 0.19 16.23
CA TYR A 109 20.39 1.55 16.24
C TYR A 109 21.46 2.62 16.28
N ASP A 110 21.40 3.56 15.32
CA ASP A 110 22.17 4.80 15.38
C ASP A 110 21.62 5.71 16.48
N ARG A 111 22.25 5.65 17.66
CA ARG A 111 21.87 6.48 18.81
C ARG A 111 21.88 7.97 18.47
N ALA A 112 22.76 8.42 17.59
CA ALA A 112 22.88 9.84 17.25
C ALA A 112 21.62 10.41 16.59
N SER A 113 20.86 9.60 15.84
CA SER A 113 19.59 9.98 15.24
C SER A 113 18.38 9.54 16.06
N ILE A 114 18.37 8.32 16.61
CA ILE A 114 17.23 7.79 17.38
C ILE A 114 16.98 8.59 18.66
N ASP A 115 18.03 9.00 19.38
CA ASP A 115 17.90 9.76 20.64
C ASP A 115 17.32 11.17 20.43
N ARG A 116 17.21 11.65 19.18
CA ARG A 116 16.59 12.94 18.83
C ARG A 116 15.07 12.87 18.66
N LEU A 117 14.50 11.67 18.55
CA LEU A 117 13.05 11.48 18.52
C LEU A 117 12.44 11.81 19.88
N SER A 118 11.12 12.02 19.95
CA SER A 118 10.44 12.15 21.24
C SER A 118 10.53 10.83 22.03
N PRO A 119 10.51 10.84 23.38
CA PRO A 119 10.59 9.62 24.18
C PRO A 119 9.53 8.57 23.82
N GLU A 120 8.34 9.01 23.44
CA GLU A 120 7.25 8.15 22.98
C GLU A 120 7.59 7.44 21.66
N LEU A 121 8.12 8.19 20.68
CA LEU A 121 8.55 7.64 19.40
C LEU A 121 9.77 6.72 19.54
N GLN A 122 10.72 7.06 20.42
CA GLN A 122 11.86 6.20 20.73
C GLN A 122 11.38 4.86 21.28
N LEU A 123 10.45 4.88 22.24
CA LEU A 123 9.87 3.67 22.80
C LEU A 123 9.15 2.85 21.72
N PHE A 124 8.33 3.51 20.90
CA PHE A 124 7.60 2.86 19.80
C PHE A 124 8.55 2.19 18.80
N VAL A 125 9.59 2.89 18.34
CA VAL A 125 10.59 2.36 17.40
C VAL A 125 11.33 1.17 17.99
N ASN A 126 11.77 1.26 19.24
CA ASN A 126 12.64 0.26 19.88
C ASN A 126 11.88 -0.97 20.38
N THR A 127 10.59 -0.87 20.69
CA THR A 127 9.83 -1.95 21.34
C THR A 127 8.70 -2.53 20.50
N SER A 128 8.25 -1.82 19.47
CA SER A 128 7.11 -2.23 18.64
C SER A 128 7.47 -2.22 17.17
N LEU A 129 7.69 -1.05 16.55
CA LEU A 129 7.78 -0.91 15.10
C LEU A 129 8.80 -1.84 14.43
N LEU A 130 10.08 -1.75 14.82
CA LEU A 130 11.12 -2.58 14.21
C LEU A 130 11.12 -4.02 14.71
N PRO A 131 10.98 -4.30 16.03
CA PRO A 131 10.91 -5.68 16.51
C PRO A 131 9.78 -6.49 15.87
N GLU A 132 8.58 -5.92 15.71
CA GLU A 132 7.45 -6.61 15.07
C GLU A 132 7.70 -6.87 13.58
N ALA A 133 8.21 -5.86 12.85
CA ALA A 133 8.52 -6.00 11.43
C ALA A 133 9.64 -7.03 11.17
N VAL A 134 10.70 -7.02 11.99
CA VAL A 134 11.79 -8.00 11.92
C VAL A 134 11.28 -9.39 12.29
N ASN A 135 10.49 -9.51 13.35
CA ASN A 135 9.99 -10.80 13.82
C ASN A 135 9.18 -11.53 12.74
N TYR A 136 8.40 -10.80 11.94
CA TYR A 136 7.72 -11.38 10.78
C TYR A 136 8.71 -12.09 9.84
N TRP A 137 9.78 -11.42 9.43
CA TRP A 137 10.78 -11.98 8.51
C TRP A 137 11.58 -13.13 9.12
N GLN A 138 11.86 -13.10 10.44
CA GLN A 138 12.51 -14.21 11.12
C GLN A 138 11.64 -15.48 11.16
N ILE A 139 10.31 -15.33 11.24
CA ILE A 139 9.34 -16.44 11.18
C ILE A 139 9.12 -16.92 9.74
N ALA A 140 9.03 -15.98 8.80
CA ALA A 140 8.73 -16.26 7.40
C ALA A 140 9.91 -16.89 6.64
N LEU A 141 11.15 -16.67 7.11
CA LEU A 141 12.36 -17.11 6.42
C LEU A 141 13.28 -17.94 7.32
N ALA A 142 13.80 -19.01 6.74
CA ALA A 142 14.91 -19.76 7.27
C ALA A 142 16.14 -19.58 6.36
N VAL A 143 17.33 -19.70 6.93
CA VAL A 143 18.62 -19.54 6.24
C VAL A 143 19.58 -20.64 6.66
N ARG A 144 20.63 -20.89 5.87
CA ARG A 144 21.81 -21.61 6.36
C ARG A 144 22.52 -20.74 7.39
N PRO A 145 22.55 -21.13 8.68
CA PRO A 145 23.00 -20.24 9.74
C PRO A 145 24.49 -19.93 9.61
N THR A 146 24.81 -18.66 9.82
CA THR A 146 26.19 -18.17 9.95
C THR A 146 26.78 -18.71 11.26
N GLN A 147 27.90 -19.41 11.16
CA GLN A 147 28.54 -20.11 12.29
C GLN A 147 29.54 -19.24 13.06
N ILE A 148 29.97 -18.12 12.47
CA ILE A 148 30.95 -17.20 13.05
C ILE A 148 30.34 -15.80 13.22
N PRO A 149 30.88 -14.98 14.14
CA PRO A 149 30.46 -13.58 14.23
C PRO A 149 30.67 -12.83 12.91
N ILE A 150 29.62 -12.19 12.42
CA ILE A 150 29.69 -11.41 11.18
C ILE A 150 30.58 -10.19 11.42
N ARG A 151 31.60 -10.06 10.58
CA ARG A 151 32.45 -8.86 10.49
C ARG A 151 32.35 -8.32 9.07
N LEU A 152 32.09 -7.03 8.95
CA LEU A 152 31.87 -6.36 7.69
C LEU A 152 33.18 -5.80 7.11
N ASN A 153 33.27 -5.74 5.80
CA ASN A 153 34.44 -5.19 5.11
C ASN A 153 34.41 -3.65 5.18
N ARG A 154 35.58 -3.02 5.36
CA ARG A 154 35.72 -1.57 5.22
C ARG A 154 35.62 -1.14 3.76
N LYS A 155 35.04 0.03 3.52
CA LYS A 155 34.94 0.59 2.17
C LYS A 155 36.31 1.06 1.66
N CYS A 156 36.68 0.69 0.45
CA CYS A 156 37.94 1.13 -0.17
C CYS A 156 37.92 2.62 -0.53
N LEU A 157 39.09 3.29 -0.53
CA LEU A 157 39.20 4.70 -0.94
C LEU A 157 38.77 4.93 -2.38
N SER A 158 39.18 4.04 -3.29
CA SER A 158 38.93 4.12 -4.74
C SER A 158 37.79 3.23 -5.23
N ASN A 159 37.09 2.51 -4.33
CA ASN A 159 36.18 1.39 -4.63
C ASN A 159 36.81 0.23 -5.42
N LEU A 160 38.12 0.28 -5.69
CA LEU A 160 38.86 -0.79 -6.35
C LEU A 160 39.53 -1.68 -5.30
N TYR A 161 39.53 -2.98 -5.57
CA TYR A 161 40.12 -3.99 -4.70
C TYR A 161 40.73 -5.12 -5.51
N TYR A 162 41.67 -5.84 -4.90
CA TYR A 162 42.21 -7.08 -5.41
C TYR A 162 41.52 -8.26 -4.72
N MET A 163 41.06 -9.22 -5.52
CA MET A 163 40.64 -10.54 -5.07
C MET A 163 41.66 -11.57 -5.56
N ARG A 164 42.15 -12.40 -4.65
CA ARG A 164 43.12 -13.46 -4.95
C ARG A 164 42.44 -14.81 -4.92
N ALA A 165 42.92 -15.72 -5.77
CA ALA A 165 42.33 -17.06 -5.92
C ALA A 165 42.28 -17.88 -4.61
N HIS A 166 43.10 -17.54 -3.61
CA HIS A 166 43.18 -18.23 -2.33
C HIS A 166 42.68 -17.40 -1.14
N GLU A 167 42.31 -16.14 -1.34
CA GLU A 167 41.82 -15.25 -0.27
C GLU A 167 40.34 -14.96 -0.49
N LYS A 168 39.52 -15.21 0.54
CA LYS A 168 38.09 -14.86 0.53
C LYS A 168 37.79 -13.41 0.92
N ARG A 169 38.81 -12.66 1.32
CA ARG A 169 38.71 -11.26 1.77
C ARG A 169 39.40 -10.34 0.78
N GLN A 170 38.69 -9.31 0.35
CA GLN A 170 39.23 -8.29 -0.55
C GLN A 170 40.33 -7.46 0.11
N SER A 171 41.32 -7.03 -0.69
CA SER A 171 42.33 -6.05 -0.30
C SER A 171 42.18 -4.76 -1.11
N CYS A 172 41.94 -3.64 -0.44
CA CYS A 172 41.66 -2.36 -1.08
C CYS A 172 42.89 -1.80 -1.82
N VAL A 173 42.65 -1.17 -2.97
CA VAL A 173 43.70 -0.43 -3.67
C VAL A 173 44.02 0.85 -2.88
N LEU A 174 45.30 1.02 -2.51
CA LEU A 174 45.87 2.15 -1.75
C LEU A 174 45.42 2.32 -0.29
N GLY A 175 44.22 1.87 0.09
CA GLY A 175 43.74 1.98 1.47
C GLY A 175 42.22 1.92 1.59
N CYS A 176 41.74 1.92 2.83
CA CYS A 176 40.32 2.00 3.17
C CYS A 176 39.94 3.40 3.64
N LYS A 177 38.66 3.73 3.54
CA LYS A 177 38.09 4.93 4.16
C LYS A 177 38.18 4.81 5.69
N VAL A 178 38.33 5.97 6.35
CA VAL A 178 38.33 6.06 7.81
C VAL A 178 37.00 5.56 8.37
N GLU A 179 35.89 6.05 7.81
CA GLU A 179 34.55 5.62 8.15
C GLU A 179 33.94 4.77 7.03
N THR A 180 33.28 3.69 7.41
CA THR A 180 32.47 2.85 6.52
C THR A 180 31.01 2.99 6.94
N SER A 181 30.14 3.34 6.01
CA SER A 181 28.71 3.50 6.29
C SER A 181 27.86 2.42 5.60
N CYS A 182 26.69 2.16 6.19
CA CYS A 182 25.59 1.41 5.60
C CYS A 182 24.37 2.34 5.63
N GLY A 183 24.03 2.93 4.47
CA GLY A 183 23.06 4.02 4.41
C GLY A 183 23.53 5.23 5.23
N GLU A 184 22.64 5.73 6.08
CA GLU A 184 22.89 6.89 6.97
C GLU A 184 23.71 6.54 8.22
N VAL A 185 23.97 5.25 8.47
CA VAL A 185 24.63 4.79 9.71
C VAL A 185 26.12 4.55 9.45
N ILE A 186 26.98 5.11 10.30
CA ILE A 186 28.40 4.77 10.35
C ILE A 186 28.54 3.44 11.09
N ILE A 187 29.14 2.45 10.43
CA ILE A 187 29.35 1.12 11.00
C ILE A 187 30.43 1.22 12.09
N PRO A 188 30.17 0.75 13.32
CA PRO A 188 31.15 0.81 14.39
C PRO A 188 32.34 -0.13 14.12
N ASP A 189 33.53 0.27 14.57
CA ASP A 189 34.77 -0.48 14.34
C ASP A 189 34.72 -1.91 14.89
N GLU A 190 33.95 -2.16 15.95
CA GLU A 190 33.70 -3.49 16.52
C GLU A 190 32.99 -4.46 15.55
N HIS A 191 32.23 -3.95 14.59
CA HIS A 191 31.58 -4.75 13.55
C HIS A 191 32.47 -4.92 12.31
N LEU A 192 33.62 -4.25 12.22
CA LEU A 192 34.43 -4.18 11.03
C LEU A 192 35.68 -5.05 11.10
N PHE A 193 36.03 -5.61 9.96
CA PHE A 193 37.37 -6.10 9.70
C PHE A 193 38.40 -4.94 9.68
N GLN A 194 39.64 -5.22 10.08
CA GLN A 194 40.81 -4.35 9.88
C GLN A 194 40.95 -3.99 8.40
N CYS A 195 41.47 -2.81 8.08
CA CYS A 195 41.73 -2.50 6.68
C CYS A 195 42.87 -3.37 6.14
N ARG A 196 42.62 -4.12 5.07
CA ARG A 196 43.66 -4.74 4.23
C ARG A 196 43.81 -3.92 2.95
N TYR A 197 45.04 -3.54 2.62
CA TYR A 197 45.30 -2.73 1.42
C TYR A 197 46.54 -3.21 0.68
N CYS A 198 46.60 -2.89 -0.62
CA CYS A 198 47.76 -3.13 -1.46
C CYS A 198 48.08 -1.92 -2.34
N THR A 199 49.36 -1.60 -2.52
CA THR A 199 49.81 -0.52 -3.41
C THR A 199 49.99 -0.98 -4.86
N SER A 200 50.15 -2.29 -5.09
CA SER A 200 50.14 -2.93 -6.41
C SER A 200 49.49 -4.31 -6.35
N SER A 201 49.36 -5.00 -7.48
CA SER A 201 48.81 -6.36 -7.53
C SER A 201 49.72 -7.43 -6.89
N TYR A 202 50.99 -7.10 -6.60
CA TYR A 202 51.98 -8.04 -6.04
C TYR A 202 51.84 -8.18 -4.52
N PHE A 203 52.08 -9.39 -4.00
CA PHE A 203 51.86 -9.74 -2.59
C PHE A 203 52.64 -8.88 -1.58
N GLU A 204 53.91 -8.62 -1.88
CA GLU A 204 54.85 -7.88 -1.03
C GLU A 204 54.43 -6.43 -0.76
N ASN A 205 53.47 -5.92 -1.54
CA ASN A 205 52.99 -4.54 -1.48
C ASN A 205 51.69 -4.38 -0.70
N CYS A 206 51.32 -5.39 0.08
CA CYS A 206 50.11 -5.38 0.89
C CYS A 206 50.42 -5.22 2.38
N GLY A 207 49.52 -4.55 3.09
CA GLY A 207 49.62 -4.32 4.51
C GLY A 207 48.25 -4.16 5.15
N ASN A 208 48.28 -4.02 6.47
CA ASN A 208 47.10 -3.74 7.27
C ASN A 208 47.17 -2.32 7.82
N MET A 209 46.02 -1.66 7.98
CA MET A 209 45.92 -0.31 8.54
C MET A 209 44.73 -0.19 9.48
N GLY A 210 44.85 0.69 10.47
CA GLY A 210 43.78 1.01 11.41
C GLY A 210 43.60 -0.04 12.51
N PRO A 211 42.47 0.04 13.24
CA PRO A 211 42.18 -0.88 14.34
C PRO A 211 42.23 -2.35 13.89
N PRO A 212 42.62 -3.28 14.79
CA PRO A 212 42.54 -4.72 14.50
C PRO A 212 41.09 -5.14 14.17
N ASP A 213 40.93 -6.37 13.69
CA ASP A 213 39.61 -6.94 13.43
C ASP A 213 38.72 -6.80 14.68
N GLY A 214 37.53 -6.22 14.51
CA GLY A 214 36.55 -6.08 15.58
C GLY A 214 36.03 -7.43 16.08
N ILE A 215 35.29 -7.43 17.18
CA ILE A 215 34.71 -8.67 17.73
C ILE A 215 33.69 -9.31 16.78
N GLY A 216 33.07 -8.52 15.90
CA GLY A 216 31.96 -8.95 15.05
C GLY A 216 30.68 -9.14 15.85
N VAL A 217 29.59 -9.42 15.12
CA VAL A 217 28.27 -9.65 15.74
C VAL A 217 27.97 -11.15 15.74
N PRO A 218 27.94 -11.81 16.92
CA PRO A 218 27.63 -13.24 17.01
C PRO A 218 26.14 -13.50 16.74
N ASP A 219 25.79 -14.78 16.56
CA ASP A 219 24.41 -15.27 16.48
C ASP A 219 23.50 -14.50 15.50
N THR A 220 24.07 -14.07 14.38
CA THR A 220 23.41 -13.18 13.42
C THR A 220 23.63 -13.68 12.00
N ASP A 221 22.59 -13.57 11.17
CA ASP A 221 22.64 -13.91 9.75
C ASP A 221 22.46 -12.69 8.85
N PHE A 222 21.87 -11.61 9.37
CA PHE A 222 21.71 -10.33 8.70
C PHE A 222 21.81 -9.16 9.69
N LEU A 223 22.64 -8.16 9.38
CA LEU A 223 22.81 -6.94 10.16
C LEU A 223 21.95 -5.82 9.58
N LEU A 224 20.97 -5.34 10.34
CA LEU A 224 20.11 -4.23 9.94
C LEU A 224 20.46 -2.97 10.74
N TYR A 225 21.05 -1.99 10.06
CA TYR A 225 21.40 -0.69 10.63
C TYR A 225 20.21 0.27 10.56
N VAL A 226 19.84 0.86 11.69
CA VAL A 226 18.61 1.64 11.85
C VAL A 226 18.96 3.09 12.13
N SER A 227 18.38 4.01 11.37
CA SER A 227 18.50 5.45 11.60
C SER A 227 17.14 6.15 11.55
N ALA A 228 17.07 7.35 12.13
CA ALA A 228 15.94 8.26 12.00
C ALA A 228 16.40 9.66 11.56
N VAL A 229 16.93 9.75 10.34
CA VAL A 229 17.50 10.98 9.79
C VAL A 229 16.53 11.61 8.78
N LEU A 230 16.36 12.93 8.87
CA LEU A 230 15.65 13.72 7.87
C LEU A 230 16.53 13.92 6.63
N SER A 231 16.71 12.84 5.87
CA SER A 231 17.46 12.82 4.60
C SER A 231 16.70 13.53 3.47
N ASP A 232 17.36 13.73 2.33
CA ASP A 232 16.70 14.26 1.12
C ASP A 232 15.51 13.40 0.67
N ARG A 233 15.56 12.08 0.90
CA ARG A 233 14.46 11.15 0.58
C ARG A 233 13.23 11.39 1.46
N CYS A 234 13.44 11.85 2.69
CA CYS A 234 12.37 12.20 3.63
C CYS A 234 11.73 13.58 3.36
N LYS A 235 12.20 14.33 2.35
CA LYS A 235 11.57 15.61 1.97
C LYS A 235 10.28 15.40 1.20
N ASN A 236 10.12 14.25 0.54
CA ASN A 236 8.85 13.86 -0.06
C ASN A 236 7.89 13.48 1.06
N VAL A 237 6.73 14.15 1.10
CA VAL A 237 5.76 14.02 2.20
C VAL A 237 5.26 12.59 2.37
N ASP A 238 5.30 11.81 1.28
CA ASP A 238 4.80 10.44 1.23
C ASP A 238 5.86 9.38 1.59
N THR A 239 7.13 9.78 1.76
CA THR A 239 8.19 8.84 2.15
C THR A 239 8.19 8.61 3.66
N VAL A 240 7.73 7.43 4.06
CA VAL A 240 7.70 6.98 5.45
C VAL A 240 9.05 6.43 5.91
N ALA A 241 9.62 5.54 5.11
CA ALA A 241 10.89 4.89 5.36
C ALA A 241 11.54 4.53 4.02
N TYR A 242 12.82 4.18 4.06
CA TYR A 242 13.49 3.53 2.94
C TYR A 242 14.59 2.61 3.47
N ALA A 243 14.84 1.52 2.76
CA ALA A 243 15.90 0.59 3.11
C ALA A 243 16.64 0.04 1.88
N ALA A 244 17.83 -0.50 2.11
CA ALA A 244 18.57 -1.23 1.09
C ALA A 244 19.66 -2.10 1.72
N HIS A 245 20.16 -3.07 0.95
CA HIS A 245 21.36 -3.82 1.30
C HIS A 245 22.61 -2.94 1.11
N CYS A 246 23.67 -3.23 1.87
CA CYS A 246 24.96 -2.54 1.76
C CYS A 246 26.14 -3.50 1.66
N GLN A 247 26.06 -4.72 2.19
CA GLN A 247 27.11 -5.74 2.01
C GLN A 247 26.57 -7.14 1.70
N GLN A 248 27.33 -7.89 0.90
CA GLN A 248 27.00 -9.27 0.48
C GLN A 248 28.13 -10.25 0.82
N GLU A 249 27.77 -11.48 1.20
CA GLU A 249 28.73 -12.54 1.50
C GLU A 249 29.47 -13.06 0.24
N ALA A 250 30.65 -13.64 0.45
CA ALA A 250 31.54 -14.09 -0.62
C ALA A 250 31.09 -15.40 -1.30
N ASP A 251 30.48 -16.32 -0.56
CA ASP A 251 30.23 -17.68 -1.05
C ASP A 251 28.87 -17.81 -1.74
N LEU A 252 27.80 -17.28 -1.11
CA LEU A 252 26.43 -17.39 -1.63
C LEU A 252 25.89 -16.11 -2.28
N ASP A 253 26.66 -15.02 -2.29
CA ASP A 253 26.22 -13.68 -2.74
C ASP A 253 25.01 -13.11 -1.99
N ARG A 254 24.63 -13.70 -0.85
CA ARG A 254 23.48 -13.28 -0.05
C ARG A 254 23.75 -11.91 0.60
N PRO A 255 22.77 -11.01 0.63
CA PRO A 255 22.82 -9.82 1.48
C PRO A 255 22.99 -10.23 2.95
N ILE A 256 23.97 -9.64 3.62
CA ILE A 256 24.24 -9.90 5.05
C ILE A 256 24.22 -8.64 5.90
N ALA A 257 24.18 -7.48 5.26
CA ALA A 257 23.99 -6.20 5.93
C ALA A 257 23.16 -5.28 5.06
N GLY A 258 22.27 -4.55 5.70
CA GLY A 258 21.47 -3.50 5.09
C GLY A 258 21.13 -2.42 6.10
N HIS A 259 20.45 -1.38 5.64
CA HIS A 259 20.00 -0.29 6.47
C HIS A 259 18.52 -0.02 6.27
N VAL A 260 17.88 0.55 7.28
CA VAL A 260 16.55 1.17 7.20
C VAL A 260 16.63 2.55 7.85
N ASN A 261 16.15 3.57 7.13
CA ASN A 261 16.00 4.90 7.67
C ASN A 261 14.52 5.24 7.81
N LEU A 262 14.11 5.58 9.03
CA LEU A 262 12.76 6.04 9.35
C LEU A 262 12.69 7.56 9.19
N CYS A 263 11.76 8.08 8.41
CA CYS A 263 11.60 9.52 8.24
C CYS A 263 10.91 10.11 9.47
N PRO A 264 11.58 10.98 10.26
CA PRO A 264 11.07 11.40 11.57
C PRO A 264 9.69 12.05 11.54
N ASN A 265 9.39 12.80 10.46
CA ASN A 265 8.11 13.51 10.31
C ASN A 265 6.93 12.61 9.95
N ALA A 266 7.19 11.38 9.50
CA ALA A 266 6.17 10.41 9.12
C ALA A 266 5.84 9.43 10.26
N LEU A 267 6.61 9.43 11.35
CA LEU A 267 6.38 8.56 12.49
C LEU A 267 5.20 9.05 13.34
N SER A 268 4.31 8.12 13.68
CA SER A 268 3.12 8.38 14.49
C SER A 268 2.83 7.17 15.37
N THR A 269 2.37 7.42 16.60
CA THR A 269 1.93 6.39 17.55
C THR A 269 0.42 6.14 17.50
N ALA A 270 -0.30 6.83 16.61
CA ALA A 270 -1.73 6.60 16.42
C ALA A 270 -1.98 5.16 15.93
N ALA A 271 -3.05 4.54 16.43
CA ALA A 271 -3.36 3.14 16.13
C ALA A 271 -3.51 2.87 14.62
N HIS A 272 -4.15 3.80 13.89
CA HIS A 272 -4.31 3.74 12.44
C HIS A 272 -2.96 3.76 11.71
N ASP A 273 -2.11 4.74 12.06
CA ASP A 273 -0.81 4.91 11.40
C ASP A 273 0.12 3.73 11.71
N ARG A 274 0.04 3.16 12.92
CA ARG A 274 0.93 2.06 13.37
C ARG A 274 0.90 0.86 12.43
N GLU A 275 -0.27 0.42 11.99
CA GLU A 275 -0.39 -0.76 11.12
C GLU A 275 0.27 -0.51 9.75
N VAL A 276 -0.03 0.65 9.15
CA VAL A 276 0.56 1.07 7.87
C VAL A 276 2.08 1.24 8.01
N LEU A 277 2.54 1.83 9.12
CA LEU A 277 3.97 2.01 9.41
C LEU A 277 4.69 0.66 9.55
N ILE A 278 4.14 -0.30 10.30
CA ILE A 278 4.72 -1.64 10.45
C ILE A 278 4.79 -2.33 9.09
N SER A 279 3.72 -2.29 8.31
CA SER A 279 3.74 -2.89 6.97
C SER A 279 4.74 -2.21 6.04
N THR A 280 4.86 -0.89 6.08
CA THR A 280 5.85 -0.15 5.28
C THR A 280 7.28 -0.51 5.69
N VAL A 281 7.55 -0.63 6.99
CA VAL A 281 8.88 -1.07 7.45
C VAL A 281 9.18 -2.51 7.03
N LYS A 282 8.20 -3.42 7.10
CA LYS A 282 8.36 -4.80 6.57
C LYS A 282 8.74 -4.77 5.09
N HIS A 283 8.10 -3.92 4.28
CA HIS A 283 8.33 -3.76 2.85
C HIS A 283 9.76 -3.28 2.58
N GLU A 284 10.20 -2.26 3.31
CA GLU A 284 11.55 -1.73 3.19
C GLU A 284 12.61 -2.78 3.59
N ILE A 285 12.41 -3.48 4.71
CA ILE A 285 13.31 -4.57 5.12
C ILE A 285 13.43 -5.63 4.02
N LEU A 286 12.33 -5.93 3.31
CA LEU A 286 12.36 -6.90 2.23
C LEU A 286 13.27 -6.50 1.06
N HIS A 287 13.32 -5.21 0.70
CA HIS A 287 14.26 -4.72 -0.30
C HIS A 287 15.72 -4.94 0.11
N ALA A 288 16.01 -4.84 1.41
CA ALA A 288 17.34 -5.13 1.95
C ALA A 288 17.64 -6.64 2.00
N LEU A 289 16.62 -7.49 2.14
CA LEU A 289 16.76 -8.95 2.20
C LEU A 289 16.87 -9.61 0.83
N GLY A 290 16.20 -9.12 -0.21
CA GLY A 290 16.28 -9.76 -1.52
C GLY A 290 15.44 -9.21 -2.67
N PHE A 291 14.32 -8.53 -2.41
CA PHE A 291 13.46 -8.03 -3.49
C PHE A 291 13.99 -6.70 -4.02
N SER A 292 14.99 -6.76 -4.90
CA SER A 292 15.60 -5.58 -5.51
C SER A 292 16.23 -5.92 -6.85
N ALA A 293 16.04 -5.04 -7.84
CA ALA A 293 16.71 -5.18 -9.13
C ALA A 293 18.25 -5.27 -9.04
N GLY A 294 18.84 -4.69 -7.99
CA GLY A 294 20.28 -4.79 -7.72
C GLY A 294 20.75 -6.19 -7.31
N LEU A 295 19.82 -7.07 -6.90
CA LEU A 295 20.09 -8.37 -6.30
C LEU A 295 19.79 -9.56 -7.23
N TYR A 296 18.91 -9.40 -8.24
CA TYR A 296 18.49 -10.52 -9.10
C TYR A 296 19.62 -11.19 -9.87
N ALA A 297 20.65 -10.42 -10.28
CA ALA A 297 21.82 -10.98 -10.93
C ALA A 297 22.62 -11.92 -10.01
N PHE A 298 22.40 -11.85 -8.69
CA PHE A 298 23.07 -12.66 -7.69
C PHE A 298 22.29 -13.89 -7.24
N PHE A 299 21.04 -14.03 -7.69
CA PHE A 299 20.20 -15.19 -7.37
C PHE A 299 20.84 -16.51 -7.81
N ARG A 300 20.53 -17.56 -7.05
CA ARG A 300 21.00 -18.92 -7.25
C ARG A 300 19.82 -19.87 -7.49
N ASP A 301 20.10 -20.97 -8.16
CA ASP A 301 19.12 -22.05 -8.34
C ASP A 301 19.01 -22.90 -7.07
N GLU A 302 18.11 -23.88 -7.08
CA GLU A 302 17.85 -24.80 -5.95
C GLU A 302 19.08 -25.63 -5.55
N ASN A 303 20.04 -25.79 -6.47
CA ASN A 303 21.29 -26.50 -6.23
C ASN A 303 22.39 -25.56 -5.72
N GLY A 304 22.09 -24.27 -5.52
CA GLY A 304 23.03 -23.25 -5.10
C GLY A 304 23.93 -22.69 -6.22
N ASN A 305 23.69 -23.05 -7.48
CA ASN A 305 24.47 -22.53 -8.61
C ASN A 305 23.99 -21.12 -8.98
N PRO A 306 24.88 -20.19 -9.36
CA PRO A 306 24.48 -18.89 -9.88
C PRO A 306 23.54 -19.00 -11.09
N ARG A 307 22.40 -18.30 -11.05
CA ARG A 307 21.49 -18.23 -12.21
C ARG A 307 22.07 -17.40 -13.34
N THR A 308 22.81 -16.34 -12.98
CA THR A 308 23.48 -15.45 -13.93
C THR A 308 24.93 -15.84 -14.13
N ARG A 309 25.39 -15.85 -15.38
CA ARG A 309 26.78 -16.15 -15.77
C ARG A 309 27.79 -15.31 -14.98
N ARG A 310 28.81 -16.00 -14.45
CA ARG A 310 29.88 -15.41 -13.64
C ARG A 310 31.16 -15.21 -14.44
N ASN A 311 31.92 -14.15 -14.11
CA ASN A 311 33.27 -13.91 -14.59
C ASN A 311 34.31 -14.66 -13.74
N ARG A 312 35.62 -14.48 -14.04
CA ARG A 312 36.72 -15.13 -13.29
C ARG A 312 36.83 -14.74 -11.81
N TYR A 313 36.14 -13.68 -11.39
CA TYR A 313 36.09 -13.18 -10.01
C TYR A 313 34.77 -13.57 -9.32
N ASN A 314 34.02 -14.52 -9.89
CA ASN A 314 32.71 -14.93 -9.39
C ASN A 314 31.66 -13.81 -9.31
N LYS A 315 31.75 -12.78 -10.17
CA LYS A 315 30.74 -11.71 -10.28
C LYS A 315 29.96 -11.78 -11.58
N PRO A 316 28.71 -11.28 -11.64
CA PRO A 316 27.95 -11.23 -12.89
C PRO A 316 28.75 -10.53 -14.01
N VAL A 317 28.66 -11.07 -15.22
CA VAL A 317 29.48 -10.60 -16.36
C VAL A 317 29.08 -9.21 -16.89
N SER A 318 27.82 -8.82 -16.74
CA SER A 318 27.27 -7.61 -17.37
C SER A 318 26.86 -6.59 -16.32
N LEU A 319 27.57 -5.48 -16.24
CA LEU A 319 27.21 -4.32 -15.42
C LEU A 319 26.47 -3.28 -16.27
N ASN A 320 25.26 -2.91 -15.88
CA ASN A 320 24.55 -1.78 -16.48
C ASN A 320 25.04 -0.49 -15.84
N LYS A 321 25.84 0.29 -16.57
CA LYS A 321 26.42 1.54 -16.05
C LYS A 321 25.40 2.66 -15.90
N GLU A 322 24.32 2.63 -16.68
CA GLU A 322 23.26 3.65 -16.62
C GLU A 322 22.39 3.44 -15.37
N ARG A 323 22.02 2.19 -15.10
CA ARG A 323 21.20 1.83 -13.94
C ARG A 323 21.98 1.56 -12.65
N GLY A 324 23.30 1.38 -12.76
CA GLY A 324 24.19 1.21 -11.61
C GLY A 324 24.23 -0.20 -11.00
N TYR A 325 23.60 -1.21 -11.61
CA TYR A 325 23.58 -2.59 -11.10
C TYR A 325 23.85 -3.64 -12.19
N TYR A 326 24.09 -4.89 -11.78
CA TYR A 326 24.37 -6.00 -12.70
C TYR A 326 23.10 -6.50 -13.40
N ASN A 327 23.21 -6.80 -14.69
CA ASN A 327 22.12 -7.44 -15.43
C ASN A 327 22.00 -8.92 -15.02
N TRP A 328 20.77 -9.37 -14.87
CA TRP A 328 20.42 -10.78 -14.71
C TRP A 328 20.37 -11.50 -16.07
N ASP A 329 20.46 -12.82 -16.04
CA ASP A 329 20.20 -13.66 -17.20
C ASP A 329 18.68 -13.92 -17.40
N ALA A 330 18.31 -14.32 -18.61
CA ALA A 330 16.91 -14.50 -19.02
C ALA A 330 16.17 -15.66 -18.33
N ASN A 331 16.85 -16.42 -17.47
CA ASN A 331 16.27 -17.45 -16.60
C ASN A 331 15.79 -16.91 -15.24
N THR A 332 15.99 -15.62 -14.97
CA THR A 332 15.49 -14.93 -13.77
C THR A 332 14.31 -14.02 -14.14
N ILE A 333 14.53 -13.06 -15.04
CA ILE A 333 13.48 -12.18 -15.56
C ILE A 333 13.54 -12.19 -17.09
N LYS A 334 12.37 -12.24 -17.71
CA LYS A 334 12.21 -12.23 -19.16
C LYS A 334 11.19 -11.17 -19.57
N THR A 335 11.49 -10.44 -20.64
CA THR A 335 10.49 -9.60 -21.31
C THR A 335 9.64 -10.48 -22.22
N ILE A 336 8.33 -10.43 -22.04
CA ILE A 336 7.34 -11.13 -22.88
C ILE A 336 6.52 -10.07 -23.61
N VAL A 337 6.22 -10.29 -24.88
CA VAL A 337 5.36 -9.40 -25.66
C VAL A 337 3.98 -10.05 -25.76
N ARG A 338 2.95 -9.36 -25.27
CA ARG A 338 1.54 -9.73 -25.46
C ARG A 338 1.05 -9.04 -26.73
N ASP A 339 0.80 -9.80 -27.80
CA ASP A 339 0.30 -9.28 -29.08
C ASP A 339 -1.21 -9.06 -29.09
N ASP A 340 -1.90 -9.52 -28.06
CA ASP A 340 -3.34 -9.43 -27.85
C ASP A 340 -3.72 -8.45 -26.74
N TRP A 341 -2.93 -7.40 -26.54
CA TRP A 341 -3.21 -6.36 -25.54
C TRP A 341 -4.27 -5.40 -26.07
N TRP A 342 -5.45 -5.41 -25.47
CA TRP A 342 -6.57 -4.58 -25.92
C TRP A 342 -6.51 -3.16 -25.33
N THR A 343 -6.75 -2.15 -26.16
CA THR A 343 -7.02 -0.77 -25.76
C THR A 343 -8.27 -0.23 -26.46
N ALA A 344 -8.74 0.95 -26.06
CA ALA A 344 -9.85 1.63 -26.72
C ALA A 344 -9.64 1.88 -28.23
N GLU A 345 -8.39 1.92 -28.69
CA GLU A 345 -8.01 2.11 -30.09
C GLU A 345 -7.79 0.80 -30.86
N GLY A 346 -7.73 -0.34 -30.18
CA GLY A 346 -7.57 -1.67 -30.79
C GLY A 346 -6.53 -2.53 -30.09
N MET A 347 -6.15 -3.63 -30.74
CA MET A 347 -5.11 -4.54 -30.23
C MET A 347 -3.72 -3.99 -30.53
N ILE A 348 -2.83 -4.02 -29.55
CA ILE A 348 -1.44 -3.60 -29.66
C ILE A 348 -0.50 -4.69 -29.15
N SER A 349 0.76 -4.64 -29.57
CA SER A 349 1.84 -5.39 -28.93
C SER A 349 2.30 -4.64 -27.68
N HIS A 350 2.21 -5.28 -26.53
CA HIS A 350 2.58 -4.70 -25.24
C HIS A 350 3.68 -5.53 -24.55
N PRO A 351 4.88 -4.97 -24.30
CA PRO A 351 5.95 -5.67 -23.60
C PRO A 351 5.76 -5.61 -22.08
N ILE A 352 5.82 -6.77 -21.43
CA ILE A 352 5.77 -6.93 -19.97
C ILE A 352 7.07 -7.57 -19.45
N HIS A 353 7.43 -7.28 -18.21
CA HIS A 353 8.59 -7.88 -17.53
C HIS A 353 8.13 -8.92 -16.53
N VAL A 354 8.62 -10.15 -16.65
CA VAL A 354 8.11 -11.29 -15.87
C VAL A 354 9.25 -11.96 -15.10
N MET A 355 9.09 -12.12 -13.78
CA MET A 355 9.93 -13.02 -12.98
C MET A 355 9.50 -14.46 -13.24
N ILE A 356 10.38 -15.22 -13.87
CA ILE A 356 10.11 -16.58 -14.36
C ILE A 356 10.78 -17.66 -13.52
N THR A 357 11.17 -17.34 -12.28
CA THR A 357 11.80 -18.32 -11.40
C THR A 357 10.79 -19.40 -10.98
N PRO A 358 11.22 -20.65 -10.72
CA PRO A 358 10.32 -21.80 -10.67
C PRO A 358 9.18 -21.70 -9.65
N ARG A 359 9.45 -21.26 -8.41
CA ARG A 359 8.42 -21.14 -7.38
C ARG A 359 7.54 -19.92 -7.61
N VAL A 360 8.11 -18.80 -8.05
CA VAL A 360 7.33 -17.61 -8.43
C VAL A 360 6.32 -17.97 -9.53
N GLN A 361 6.78 -18.69 -10.55
CA GLN A 361 5.89 -19.20 -11.60
C GLN A 361 4.81 -20.12 -11.03
N GLN A 362 5.19 -21.10 -10.20
CA GLN A 362 4.24 -22.03 -9.60
C GLN A 362 3.17 -21.31 -8.77
N GLU A 363 3.57 -20.40 -7.87
CA GLU A 363 2.64 -19.67 -7.02
C GLU A 363 1.76 -18.71 -7.82
N ALA A 364 2.29 -18.07 -8.89
CA ALA A 364 1.48 -17.26 -9.79
C ALA A 364 0.43 -18.11 -10.53
N GLN A 365 0.82 -19.27 -11.07
CA GLN A 365 -0.10 -20.19 -11.74
C GLN A 365 -1.20 -20.69 -10.80
N LEU A 366 -0.85 -21.05 -9.56
CA LEU A 366 -1.79 -21.48 -8.51
C LEU A 366 -2.71 -20.34 -8.06
N HIS A 367 -2.18 -19.13 -7.92
CA HIS A 367 -2.94 -17.95 -7.50
C HIS A 367 -4.02 -17.61 -8.52
N PHE A 368 -3.65 -17.46 -9.80
CA PHE A 368 -4.61 -17.10 -10.85
C PHE A 368 -5.42 -18.28 -11.38
N ASN A 369 -5.07 -19.53 -11.04
CA ASN A 369 -5.59 -20.74 -11.69
C ASN A 369 -5.35 -20.72 -13.21
N CYS A 370 -4.10 -20.43 -13.59
CA CYS A 370 -3.67 -20.34 -14.99
C CYS A 370 -2.37 -21.12 -15.19
N SER A 371 -2.45 -22.35 -15.70
CA SER A 371 -1.30 -23.25 -15.87
C SER A 371 -0.31 -22.86 -16.96
N THR A 372 -0.70 -21.97 -17.87
CA THR A 372 0.16 -21.48 -18.96
C THR A 372 0.93 -20.21 -18.60
N LEU A 373 0.69 -19.61 -17.43
CA LEU A 373 1.33 -18.37 -17.02
C LEU A 373 2.85 -18.58 -16.85
N GLU A 374 3.64 -17.68 -17.42
CA GLU A 374 5.10 -17.83 -17.49
C GLU A 374 5.82 -17.45 -16.19
N GLY A 375 5.15 -16.71 -15.30
CA GLY A 375 5.72 -16.14 -14.09
C GLY A 375 4.83 -15.06 -13.49
N ALA A 376 5.40 -14.22 -12.65
CA ALA A 376 4.72 -13.03 -12.13
C ALA A 376 5.25 -11.75 -12.76
N GLU A 377 4.35 -10.86 -13.17
CA GLU A 377 4.71 -9.58 -13.75
C GLU A 377 5.32 -8.64 -12.70
N LEU A 378 6.38 -7.96 -13.10
CA LEU A 378 7.04 -6.91 -12.35
C LEU A 378 6.59 -5.55 -12.86
N GLU A 379 6.49 -4.61 -11.94
CA GLU A 379 6.15 -3.21 -12.21
C GLU A 379 7.04 -2.62 -13.32
N ASN A 380 6.42 -1.89 -14.24
CA ASN A 380 7.04 -1.26 -15.40
C ASN A 380 6.95 0.29 -15.38
N GLN A 381 6.17 0.87 -14.46
CA GLN A 381 5.99 2.30 -14.26
C GLN A 381 6.72 2.79 -12.98
N GLY A 382 6.55 4.08 -12.62
CA GLY A 382 7.11 4.69 -11.40
C GLY A 382 8.61 5.04 -11.43
N GLY A 383 9.35 4.62 -12.46
CA GLY A 383 10.79 4.90 -12.63
C GLY A 383 11.68 3.88 -11.93
N ASP A 384 13.00 4.14 -11.86
CA ASP A 384 13.99 3.15 -11.40
C ASP A 384 13.82 2.69 -9.93
N GLY A 385 13.16 3.50 -9.09
CA GLY A 385 12.85 3.13 -7.71
C GLY A 385 11.68 2.15 -7.57
N THR A 386 10.84 2.07 -8.60
CA THR A 386 9.60 1.28 -8.57
C THR A 386 9.69 0.10 -9.54
N ALA A 387 10.03 0.38 -10.80
CA ALA A 387 10.11 -0.62 -11.86
C ALA A 387 11.12 -1.72 -11.51
N PHE A 388 10.77 -2.97 -11.83
CA PHE A 388 11.51 -4.20 -11.49
C PHE A 388 11.68 -4.51 -10.00
N THR A 389 11.40 -3.58 -9.10
CA THR A 389 11.59 -3.78 -7.64
C THR A 389 10.26 -4.04 -6.92
N HIS A 390 9.16 -4.05 -7.67
CA HIS A 390 7.82 -4.32 -7.17
C HIS A 390 7.07 -5.27 -8.10
N TRP A 391 6.03 -5.91 -7.58
CA TRP A 391 5.05 -6.63 -8.38
C TRP A 391 4.15 -5.66 -9.14
N GLU A 392 3.68 -6.10 -10.31
CA GLU A 392 2.72 -5.36 -11.14
C GLU A 392 1.41 -5.09 -10.38
N LYS A 393 1.10 -3.82 -10.13
CA LYS A 393 -0.02 -3.46 -9.27
C LYS A 393 -1.37 -3.82 -9.89
N ARG A 394 -1.51 -3.78 -11.22
CA ARG A 394 -2.73 -4.25 -11.91
C ARG A 394 -3.09 -5.69 -11.53
N LEU A 395 -2.08 -6.57 -11.44
CA LEU A 395 -2.29 -8.00 -11.21
C LEU A 395 -2.31 -8.40 -9.74
N PHE A 396 -1.66 -7.62 -8.87
CA PHE A 396 -1.43 -8.00 -7.48
C PHE A 396 -1.97 -7.01 -6.44
N GLU A 397 -2.40 -5.81 -6.85
CA GLU A 397 -3.05 -4.74 -6.06
C GLU A 397 -2.62 -4.60 -4.60
N ASN A 398 -3.23 -5.34 -3.66
CA ASN A 398 -2.95 -5.27 -2.22
C ASN A 398 -1.80 -6.17 -1.78
N GLU A 399 -1.06 -6.79 -2.70
CA GLU A 399 0.22 -7.42 -2.38
C GLU A 399 1.18 -6.34 -1.85
N ALA A 400 1.79 -6.62 -0.70
CA ALA A 400 2.57 -5.66 0.05
C ALA A 400 3.80 -5.13 -0.71
N MET A 401 4.28 -5.83 -1.74
CA MET A 401 5.39 -5.45 -2.60
C MET A 401 4.95 -4.87 -3.94
N THR A 402 3.75 -4.30 -4.03
CA THR A 402 3.39 -3.37 -5.10
C THR A 402 3.95 -1.97 -4.81
N GLY A 403 4.14 -1.15 -5.84
CA GLY A 403 4.85 0.13 -5.73
C GLY A 403 4.12 1.25 -4.99
N THR A 404 2.90 1.02 -4.50
CA THR A 404 2.13 1.98 -3.70
C THR A 404 1.07 1.31 -2.82
N HIS A 405 0.80 1.88 -1.66
CA HIS A 405 -0.18 1.40 -0.70
C HIS A 405 -1.58 1.99 -0.98
N THR A 406 -2.56 1.13 -1.27
CA THR A 406 -3.93 1.54 -1.63
C THR A 406 -5.02 0.88 -0.80
N GLN A 407 -4.71 -0.24 -0.15
CA GLN A 407 -5.61 -1.09 0.65
C GLN A 407 -4.76 -1.85 1.69
N ASN A 408 -5.40 -2.68 2.53
CA ASN A 408 -4.69 -3.49 3.51
C ASN A 408 -3.64 -4.44 2.86
N PRO A 409 -2.33 -4.21 3.08
CA PRO A 409 -1.26 -4.91 2.37
C PRO A 409 -1.05 -6.32 2.89
N VAL A 410 -0.86 -7.28 1.97
CA VAL A 410 -0.63 -8.69 2.30
C VAL A 410 0.71 -9.19 1.76
N TYR A 411 1.47 -9.87 2.62
CA TYR A 411 2.70 -10.57 2.26
C TYR A 411 2.35 -11.98 1.81
N SER A 412 2.13 -12.11 0.50
CA SER A 412 1.57 -13.31 -0.09
C SER A 412 2.60 -14.43 -0.26
N ARG A 413 2.10 -15.62 -0.62
CA ARG A 413 2.95 -16.75 -1.03
C ARG A 413 3.87 -16.39 -2.20
N LEU A 414 3.47 -15.46 -3.05
CA LEU A 414 4.26 -15.02 -4.21
C LEU A 414 5.56 -14.33 -3.78
N THR A 415 5.47 -13.41 -2.83
CA THR A 415 6.64 -12.69 -2.30
C THR A 415 7.60 -13.62 -1.57
N LEU A 416 7.06 -14.57 -0.79
CA LEU A 416 7.88 -15.58 -0.14
C LEU A 416 8.57 -16.52 -1.16
N ALA A 417 7.89 -16.84 -2.26
CA ALA A 417 8.46 -17.65 -3.34
C ALA A 417 9.64 -16.95 -4.03
N LEU A 418 9.58 -15.63 -4.23
CA LEU A 418 10.72 -14.86 -4.77
C LEU A 418 11.94 -14.96 -3.84
N LEU A 419 11.73 -14.85 -2.53
CA LEU A 419 12.80 -14.97 -1.55
C LEU A 419 13.38 -16.38 -1.49
N GLU A 420 12.57 -17.41 -1.63
CA GLU A 420 13.07 -18.79 -1.73
C GLU A 420 13.83 -19.02 -3.05
N ASP A 421 13.32 -18.53 -4.17
CA ASP A 421 13.95 -18.64 -5.49
C ASP A 421 15.23 -17.81 -5.65
N SER A 422 15.53 -16.90 -4.70
CA SER A 422 16.83 -16.27 -4.58
C SER A 422 17.96 -17.27 -4.32
N GLY A 423 17.61 -18.45 -3.76
CA GLY A 423 18.55 -19.49 -3.32
C GLY A 423 19.23 -19.18 -1.98
N TRP A 424 18.84 -18.09 -1.32
CA TRP A 424 19.39 -17.67 -0.03
C TRP A 424 18.59 -18.14 1.17
N TYR A 425 17.27 -18.23 1.01
CA TYR A 425 16.34 -18.54 2.08
C TYR A 425 15.49 -19.76 1.73
N LYS A 426 14.90 -20.34 2.77
CA LYS A 426 13.77 -21.27 2.65
C LYS A 426 12.55 -20.59 3.25
N ALA A 427 11.45 -20.50 2.51
CA ALA A 427 10.27 -19.81 2.98
C ALA A 427 9.39 -20.71 3.85
N ASN A 428 8.86 -20.13 4.93
CA ASN A 428 7.78 -20.68 5.70
C ASN A 428 6.45 -20.15 5.15
N TYR A 429 5.88 -20.89 4.21
CA TYR A 429 4.63 -20.50 3.56
C TYR A 429 3.40 -20.48 4.49
N SER A 430 3.49 -21.02 5.72
CA SER A 430 2.43 -20.86 6.73
C SER A 430 2.35 -19.44 7.31
N ALA A 431 3.41 -18.63 7.13
CA ALA A 431 3.41 -17.21 7.48
C ALA A 431 2.88 -16.31 6.36
N ALA A 432 2.54 -16.87 5.20
CA ALA A 432 1.99 -16.12 4.08
C ALA A 432 0.55 -15.69 4.35
N GLU A 433 0.25 -14.45 4.01
CA GLU A 433 -1.11 -13.89 4.08
C GLU A 433 -1.89 -14.23 2.81
N TYR A 434 -3.23 -14.25 2.94
CA TYR A 434 -4.11 -14.62 1.84
C TYR A 434 -4.31 -13.44 0.88
N LEU A 435 -3.67 -13.50 -0.29
CA LEU A 435 -3.96 -12.59 -1.40
C LEU A 435 -5.24 -13.04 -2.11
N HIS A 436 -6.28 -12.21 -2.05
CA HIS A 436 -7.57 -12.48 -2.67
C HIS A 436 -7.69 -11.84 -4.06
N TRP A 437 -7.03 -10.71 -4.28
CA TRP A 437 -7.02 -10.01 -5.56
C TRP A 437 -6.51 -10.91 -6.68
N GLY A 438 -7.28 -11.07 -7.76
CA GLY A 438 -6.89 -11.90 -8.90
C GLY A 438 -7.03 -13.42 -8.70
N ARG A 439 -7.31 -13.88 -7.47
CA ARG A 439 -7.34 -15.32 -7.15
C ARG A 439 -8.38 -16.05 -8.00
N ASN A 440 -7.95 -17.13 -8.66
CA ASN A 440 -8.79 -17.99 -9.52
C ASN A 440 -9.51 -17.27 -10.69
N LEU A 441 -9.08 -16.07 -11.09
CA LEU A 441 -9.70 -15.33 -12.21
C LEU A 441 -9.26 -15.82 -13.60
N GLY A 442 -8.31 -16.76 -13.66
CA GLY A 442 -7.89 -17.44 -14.88
C GLY A 442 -6.93 -16.63 -15.76
N CYS A 443 -6.53 -17.24 -16.88
CA CYS A 443 -5.56 -16.66 -17.79
C CYS A 443 -6.05 -15.37 -18.48
N GLU A 444 -7.35 -15.21 -18.68
CA GLU A 444 -7.91 -13.99 -19.28
C GLU A 444 -7.64 -12.76 -18.39
N PHE A 445 -7.69 -12.91 -17.07
CA PHE A 445 -7.33 -11.84 -16.14
C PHE A 445 -5.82 -11.62 -16.10
N ALA A 446 -5.05 -12.71 -15.99
CA ALA A 446 -3.62 -12.64 -15.74
C ALA A 446 -2.79 -12.17 -16.96
N MET A 447 -3.21 -12.51 -18.18
CA MET A 447 -2.38 -12.32 -19.39
C MET A 447 -2.80 -11.15 -20.27
N LYS A 448 -3.95 -10.52 -20.02
CA LYS A 448 -4.52 -9.46 -20.86
C LYS A 448 -4.71 -8.14 -20.10
N SER A 449 -5.04 -7.09 -20.84
CA SER A 449 -5.33 -5.78 -20.26
C SER A 449 -6.61 -5.80 -19.42
N CYS A 450 -6.67 -4.94 -18.40
CA CYS A 450 -7.90 -4.74 -17.64
C CYS A 450 -9.03 -4.16 -18.50
N GLY A 451 -8.70 -3.40 -19.56
CA GLY A 451 -9.66 -2.98 -20.56
C GLY A 451 -10.36 -4.16 -21.24
N ASP A 452 -9.62 -5.22 -21.62
CA ASP A 452 -10.22 -6.43 -22.20
C ASP A 452 -11.16 -7.13 -21.21
N TRP A 453 -10.73 -7.20 -19.94
CA TRP A 453 -11.54 -7.76 -18.85
C TRP A 453 -12.85 -7.00 -18.68
N ILE A 454 -12.78 -5.68 -18.47
CA ILE A 454 -13.94 -4.80 -18.26
C ILE A 454 -14.90 -4.93 -19.45
N ARG A 455 -14.39 -4.83 -20.67
CA ARG A 455 -15.17 -4.95 -21.90
C ARG A 455 -15.88 -6.30 -21.99
N THR A 456 -15.14 -7.39 -21.84
CA THR A 456 -15.68 -8.76 -22.00
C THR A 456 -16.73 -9.08 -20.93
N ARG A 457 -16.58 -8.59 -19.70
CA ARG A 457 -17.58 -8.77 -18.65
C ARG A 457 -18.84 -7.94 -18.92
N ARG A 458 -18.70 -6.68 -19.34
CA ARG A 458 -19.83 -5.84 -19.77
C ARG A 458 -20.62 -6.46 -20.91
N GLU A 459 -19.94 -6.97 -21.94
CA GLU A 459 -20.59 -7.66 -23.07
C GLU A 459 -21.43 -8.89 -22.62
N LYS A 460 -21.05 -9.50 -21.48
CA LYS A 460 -21.76 -10.62 -20.85
C LYS A 460 -22.79 -10.18 -19.79
N ASN A 461 -23.04 -8.88 -19.61
CA ASN A 461 -23.85 -8.31 -18.53
C ASN A 461 -23.38 -8.74 -17.12
N LEU A 462 -22.07 -8.87 -16.92
CA LEU A 462 -21.44 -9.17 -15.63
C LEU A 462 -20.76 -7.92 -15.08
N LEU A 463 -20.72 -7.80 -13.74
CA LEU A 463 -19.93 -6.76 -13.09
C LEU A 463 -18.44 -6.92 -13.44
N PRO A 464 -17.69 -5.82 -13.68
CA PRO A 464 -16.29 -5.86 -14.08
C PRO A 464 -15.29 -6.20 -12.96
N VAL A 465 -15.77 -6.65 -11.80
CA VAL A 465 -14.97 -7.01 -10.61
C VAL A 465 -13.79 -7.92 -10.98
N PRO A 466 -12.58 -7.69 -10.43
CA PRO A 466 -12.26 -6.74 -9.36
C PRO A 466 -12.05 -5.28 -9.83
N PHE A 467 -12.01 -5.05 -11.14
CA PHE A 467 -12.04 -3.70 -11.72
C PHE A 467 -13.44 -3.08 -11.61
N CYS A 468 -13.54 -1.79 -11.93
CA CYS A 468 -14.78 -1.04 -11.87
C CYS A 468 -14.88 -0.04 -13.02
N ASP A 469 -16.06 0.54 -13.20
CA ASP A 469 -16.36 1.41 -14.33
C ASP A 469 -17.28 2.58 -13.96
N GLU A 470 -17.44 2.81 -12.66
CA GLU A 470 -18.27 3.86 -12.08
C GLU A 470 -17.43 5.10 -11.77
N ILE A 471 -17.83 6.25 -12.28
CA ILE A 471 -17.05 7.49 -12.14
C ILE A 471 -17.09 7.97 -10.69
N LYS A 472 -15.91 8.18 -10.09
CA LYS A 472 -15.76 8.72 -8.73
C LYS A 472 -16.20 10.18 -8.65
N HIS A 473 -15.76 11.00 -9.60
CA HIS A 473 -16.16 12.40 -9.74
C HIS A 473 -15.98 12.89 -11.18
N ASP A 474 -16.79 13.87 -11.59
CA ASP A 474 -16.67 14.52 -12.91
C ASP A 474 -15.72 15.74 -12.92
N GLY A 475 -15.02 15.96 -11.80
CA GLY A 475 -14.14 17.12 -11.58
C GLY A 475 -14.87 18.36 -11.03
N LYS A 476 -16.19 18.29 -10.85
CA LYS A 476 -17.02 19.33 -10.21
C LYS A 476 -17.79 18.80 -9.02
N ARG A 477 -18.33 17.59 -9.11
CA ARG A 477 -19.11 16.92 -8.06
C ARG A 477 -18.65 15.48 -7.86
N SER A 478 -18.78 15.01 -6.63
CA SER A 478 -18.65 13.58 -6.32
C SER A 478 -19.83 12.82 -6.92
N LEU A 479 -19.51 11.73 -7.60
CA LEU A 479 -20.45 10.72 -8.11
C LEU A 479 -20.20 9.36 -7.44
N ALA A 480 -19.27 9.32 -6.49
CA ALA A 480 -18.79 8.11 -5.85
C ALA A 480 -19.93 7.41 -5.10
N THR A 481 -20.02 6.09 -5.30
CA THR A 481 -20.95 5.23 -4.57
C THR A 481 -20.19 4.12 -3.85
N THR A 482 -20.58 3.82 -2.62
CA THR A 482 -19.92 2.79 -1.81
C THR A 482 -20.22 1.38 -2.33
N ARG A 483 -19.21 0.52 -2.34
CA ARG A 483 -19.29 -0.92 -2.58
C ARG A 483 -18.59 -1.66 -1.45
N CYS A 484 -18.84 -2.95 -1.33
CA CYS A 484 -18.00 -3.80 -0.50
C CYS A 484 -16.72 -4.21 -1.24
N THR A 485 -15.62 -4.30 -0.49
CA THR A 485 -14.44 -5.06 -0.93
C THR A 485 -14.82 -6.53 -1.15
N ALA A 486 -14.00 -7.28 -1.88
CA ALA A 486 -14.24 -8.70 -2.14
C ALA A 486 -14.29 -9.55 -0.85
N LEU A 487 -13.57 -9.14 0.20
CA LEU A 487 -13.58 -9.79 1.52
C LEU A 487 -14.66 -9.24 2.46
N ARG A 488 -15.43 -8.25 1.99
CA ARG A 488 -16.49 -7.55 2.74
C ARG A 488 -16.00 -6.98 4.06
N ASP A 489 -14.71 -6.73 4.23
CA ASP A 489 -14.10 -6.17 5.43
C ASP A 489 -14.08 -4.64 5.44
N SER A 490 -14.23 -4.00 4.28
CA SER A 490 -14.14 -2.55 4.14
C SER A 490 -15.14 -2.04 3.11
N LEU A 491 -15.51 -0.76 3.23
CA LEU A 491 -16.18 -0.03 2.16
C LEU A 491 -15.14 0.41 1.13
N ALA A 492 -15.52 0.40 -0.14
CA ALA A 492 -14.66 0.80 -1.24
C ALA A 492 -15.40 1.74 -2.21
N LEU A 493 -14.63 2.54 -2.94
CA LEU A 493 -15.10 3.40 -4.02
C LEU A 493 -14.36 3.03 -5.29
N CYS A 494 -15.06 3.03 -6.43
CA CYS A 494 -14.37 2.95 -7.71
C CYS A 494 -13.44 4.15 -7.86
N ASN A 495 -12.16 3.91 -8.13
CA ASN A 495 -11.16 4.97 -8.24
C ASN A 495 -11.04 5.58 -9.65
N LEU A 496 -12.08 5.41 -10.49
CA LEU A 496 -12.14 5.97 -11.85
C LEU A 496 -12.35 7.49 -11.81
N MET A 497 -11.43 8.25 -12.40
CA MET A 497 -11.47 9.71 -12.42
C MET A 497 -10.95 10.32 -13.72
N PRO A 498 -11.30 11.58 -14.04
CA PRO A 498 -10.76 12.28 -15.19
C PRO A 498 -9.36 12.85 -14.93
N TYR A 499 -8.47 12.70 -15.90
CA TYR A 499 -7.14 13.29 -15.99
C TYR A 499 -7.16 14.60 -16.79
N ARG A 500 -6.20 15.48 -16.51
CA ARG A 500 -6.03 16.76 -17.24
C ARG A 500 -5.48 16.58 -18.65
N HIS A 501 -4.75 15.49 -18.86
CA HIS A 501 -4.12 15.15 -20.13
C HIS A 501 -4.62 13.77 -20.58
N PRO A 502 -4.66 13.49 -21.90
CA PRO A 502 -5.02 12.17 -22.38
C PRO A 502 -4.08 11.12 -21.80
N ILE A 503 -4.65 10.01 -21.33
CA ILE A 503 -3.90 8.86 -20.84
C ILE A 503 -3.10 8.25 -22.02
N PRO A 504 -1.91 7.68 -21.81
CA PRO A 504 -1.19 6.94 -22.84
C PRO A 504 -2.06 5.88 -23.52
N MET A 505 -1.86 5.67 -24.82
CA MET A 505 -2.75 4.85 -25.65
C MET A 505 -2.84 3.40 -25.14
N GLU A 506 -1.72 2.86 -24.68
CA GLU A 506 -1.56 1.53 -24.11
C GLU A 506 -2.37 1.26 -22.83
N TYR A 507 -2.83 2.33 -22.15
CA TYR A 507 -3.57 2.28 -20.89
C TYR A 507 -5.00 2.84 -21.00
N ARG A 508 -5.49 3.07 -22.23
CA ARG A 508 -6.87 3.53 -22.44
C ARG A 508 -7.84 2.36 -22.38
N ASN A 509 -8.48 2.23 -21.22
CA ASN A 509 -9.31 1.07 -20.87
C ASN A 509 -10.78 1.17 -21.34
N PHE A 510 -11.22 2.29 -21.94
CA PHE A 510 -12.63 2.54 -22.24
C PHE A 510 -12.89 3.14 -23.63
N VAL A 511 -13.71 2.46 -24.43
CA VAL A 511 -14.31 3.03 -25.65
C VAL A 511 -15.51 3.91 -25.29
N LEU A 512 -16.38 3.43 -24.40
CA LEU A 512 -17.55 4.15 -23.89
C LEU A 512 -17.62 4.05 -22.36
N LEU A 513 -18.01 5.15 -21.73
CA LEU A 513 -18.35 5.25 -20.32
C LEU A 513 -19.70 5.95 -20.20
N ASP A 514 -20.54 5.45 -19.30
CA ASP A 514 -21.82 6.08 -18.99
C ASP A 514 -21.57 7.51 -18.48
N GLU A 515 -22.45 8.44 -18.83
CA GLU A 515 -22.37 9.86 -18.45
C GLU A 515 -21.16 10.64 -19.04
N VAL A 516 -20.30 10.01 -19.84
CA VAL A 516 -19.17 10.67 -20.52
C VAL A 516 -19.50 10.91 -22.00
N GLN A 517 -19.24 12.12 -22.50
CA GLN A 517 -19.41 12.42 -23.92
C GLN A 517 -18.45 11.60 -24.78
N ASN A 518 -18.95 11.16 -25.94
CA ASN A 518 -18.17 10.35 -26.88
C ASN A 518 -16.86 11.06 -27.28
N GLY A 519 -15.74 10.34 -27.22
CA GLY A 519 -14.39 10.87 -27.47
C GLY A 519 -13.67 11.44 -26.24
N ASN A 520 -14.35 11.67 -25.11
CA ASN A 520 -13.70 12.14 -23.87
C ASN A 520 -13.22 11.01 -22.96
N THR A 521 -13.52 9.75 -23.27
CA THR A 521 -13.06 8.59 -22.48
C THR A 521 -11.55 8.45 -22.43
N VAL A 522 -10.82 9.05 -23.38
CA VAL A 522 -9.35 9.11 -23.42
C VAL A 522 -8.72 9.80 -22.21
N TYR A 523 -9.52 10.55 -21.44
CA TYR A 523 -9.10 11.22 -20.21
C TYR A 523 -9.47 10.44 -18.94
N TYR A 524 -10.14 9.29 -19.03
CA TYR A 524 -10.65 8.57 -17.86
C TYR A 524 -9.86 7.29 -17.61
N GLY A 525 -9.39 7.14 -16.38
CA GLY A 525 -8.67 5.95 -15.90
C GLY A 525 -8.73 5.86 -14.37
N GLY A 526 -8.27 4.74 -13.83
CA GLY A 526 -8.07 4.58 -12.39
C GLY A 526 -7.03 5.57 -11.88
N SER A 527 -7.23 6.13 -10.69
CA SER A 527 -6.37 7.17 -10.10
C SER A 527 -4.95 6.71 -9.78
N VAL A 528 -4.68 5.41 -9.85
CA VAL A 528 -3.39 4.81 -9.52
C VAL A 528 -2.67 4.46 -10.81
N GLU A 529 -1.70 5.28 -11.19
CA GLU A 529 -0.99 5.13 -12.47
C GLU A 529 -0.26 3.79 -12.59
N LEU A 530 0.34 3.31 -11.49
CA LEU A 530 1.05 2.03 -11.39
C LEU A 530 0.16 0.80 -11.64
N ALA A 531 -1.15 0.95 -11.61
CA ALA A 531 -2.07 -0.13 -11.93
C ALA A 531 -2.49 -0.08 -13.40
N ASP A 532 -1.61 0.34 -14.33
CA ASP A 532 -1.90 0.53 -15.75
C ASP A 532 -3.15 1.42 -16.02
N TYR A 533 -3.38 2.41 -15.14
CA TYR A 533 -4.62 3.22 -15.13
C TYR A 533 -5.91 2.39 -15.09
N CYS A 534 -5.85 1.15 -14.62
CA CYS A 534 -6.99 0.28 -14.44
C CYS A 534 -7.80 0.76 -13.23
N PRO A 535 -9.08 1.10 -13.41
CA PRO A 535 -9.92 1.46 -12.27
C PRO A 535 -10.38 0.23 -11.50
N TYR A 536 -10.37 0.32 -10.18
CA TYR A 536 -10.82 -0.72 -9.26
C TYR A 536 -11.48 -0.13 -8.01
N ASN A 537 -12.20 -0.98 -7.29
CA ASN A 537 -12.79 -0.60 -6.01
C ASN A 537 -11.68 -0.51 -4.96
N GLN A 538 -11.44 0.71 -4.48
CA GLN A 538 -10.37 1.04 -3.55
C GLN A 538 -10.94 1.49 -2.21
N GLU A 539 -10.33 1.04 -1.12
CA GLU A 539 -10.57 1.58 0.23
C GLU A 539 -10.31 3.10 0.29
N PHE A 540 -10.92 3.78 1.25
CA PHE A 540 -10.81 5.24 1.33
C PHE A 540 -10.83 5.74 2.77
N GLU A 541 -10.39 6.98 2.95
CA GLU A 541 -10.38 7.64 4.24
C GLU A 541 -11.27 8.88 4.27
N TRP A 542 -11.98 9.06 5.38
CA TRP A 542 -12.67 10.29 5.71
C TRP A 542 -11.73 11.23 6.45
N LYS A 543 -11.53 12.44 5.89
CA LYS A 543 -10.89 13.57 6.57
C LYS A 543 -11.94 14.59 6.97
N ALA A 544 -12.11 14.82 8.26
CA ALA A 544 -12.99 15.89 8.73
C ALA A 544 -12.34 17.25 8.47
N SER A 545 -13.09 18.20 7.89
CA SER A 545 -12.60 19.56 7.64
C SER A 545 -12.13 20.20 8.95
N ASN A 546 -10.86 20.58 8.99
CA ASN A 546 -10.18 21.17 10.16
C ASN A 546 -9.91 20.22 11.35
N SER A 547 -9.92 18.89 11.15
CA SER A 547 -9.42 17.92 12.13
C SER A 547 -8.24 17.13 11.56
N THR A 548 -7.37 16.64 12.45
CA THR A 548 -6.37 15.61 12.18
C THR A 548 -6.96 14.20 12.22
N ASP A 549 -8.22 14.07 12.65
CA ASP A 549 -8.90 12.77 12.75
C ASP A 549 -9.10 12.17 11.34
N ARG A 550 -8.44 11.04 11.12
CA ARG A 550 -8.60 10.18 9.95
C ARG A 550 -9.37 8.95 10.37
N ARG A 551 -10.36 8.58 9.56
CA ARG A 551 -11.10 7.32 9.68
C ARG A 551 -10.97 6.61 8.34
N ASP A 552 -10.47 5.38 8.33
CA ASP A 552 -10.48 4.57 7.11
C ASP A 552 -11.86 3.93 6.91
N SER A 553 -12.03 3.15 5.85
CA SER A 553 -13.29 2.55 5.47
C SER A 553 -13.54 1.14 6.04
N ARG A 554 -12.65 0.64 6.91
CA ARG A 554 -12.70 -0.72 7.44
C ARG A 554 -13.82 -0.90 8.46
N CYS A 555 -14.55 -2.00 8.36
CA CYS A 555 -15.71 -2.25 9.20
C CYS A 555 -15.32 -2.69 10.62
N GLU A 556 -14.15 -3.30 10.82
CA GLU A 556 -13.71 -3.81 12.12
C GLU A 556 -13.28 -2.72 13.11
N LEU A 557 -12.95 -1.53 12.62
CA LEU A 557 -12.42 -0.46 13.45
C LEU A 557 -13.54 0.38 14.07
N VAL A 558 -13.72 0.25 15.38
CA VAL A 558 -14.68 1.06 16.17
C VAL A 558 -14.46 2.57 15.99
N GLY A 559 -13.22 3.00 15.71
CA GLY A 559 -12.88 4.40 15.44
C GLY A 559 -13.55 5.01 14.19
N ASN A 560 -14.02 4.18 13.26
CA ASN A 560 -14.68 4.62 12.03
C ASN A 560 -16.16 4.97 12.24
N PHE A 561 -16.71 4.64 13.41
CA PHE A 561 -18.11 4.89 13.73
C PHE A 561 -18.48 6.38 13.58
N ALA A 562 -19.54 6.67 12.82
CA ALA A 562 -20.06 8.03 12.70
C ALA A 562 -20.76 8.47 14.00
N PRO A 563 -20.68 9.75 14.42
CA PRO A 563 -21.48 10.24 15.55
C PRO A 563 -22.96 9.86 15.40
N ILE A 564 -23.61 9.50 16.50
CA ILE A 564 -24.97 8.91 16.53
C ILE A 564 -25.98 9.71 15.68
N HIS A 565 -25.91 11.04 15.75
CA HIS A 565 -26.82 11.93 15.01
C HIS A 565 -26.59 11.95 13.49
N THR A 566 -25.44 11.47 13.02
CA THR A 566 -25.01 11.46 11.61
C THR A 566 -24.98 10.07 10.99
N ASN A 567 -25.20 9.00 11.77
CA ASN A 567 -25.26 7.63 11.27
C ASN A 567 -26.59 7.36 10.53
N SER A 568 -26.75 7.95 9.34
CA SER A 568 -28.02 7.96 8.59
C SER A 568 -28.45 6.59 8.07
N ILE A 569 -27.51 5.68 7.83
CA ILE A 569 -27.79 4.34 7.28
C ILE A 569 -27.65 3.21 8.32
N LEU A 570 -27.60 3.57 9.61
CA LEU A 570 -27.57 2.64 10.76
C LEU A 570 -26.38 1.68 10.77
N GLU A 571 -25.21 2.15 10.34
CA GLU A 571 -23.98 1.35 10.33
C GLU A 571 -23.51 0.97 11.74
N VAL A 572 -22.81 -0.15 11.85
CA VAL A 572 -22.13 -0.61 13.06
C VAL A 572 -20.70 -0.99 12.69
N TYR A 573 -19.73 -0.45 13.44
CA TYR A 573 -18.30 -0.73 13.27
C TYR A 573 -17.74 -1.42 14.51
N GLY A 574 -16.88 -2.42 14.32
CA GLY A 574 -16.28 -3.24 15.38
C GLY A 574 -15.89 -4.63 14.88
N ASN A 575 -15.15 -5.40 15.69
CA ASN A 575 -14.57 -6.70 15.29
C ASN A 575 -15.56 -7.73 14.69
N GLN A 576 -16.87 -7.57 14.92
CA GLN A 576 -17.92 -8.41 14.36
C GLN A 576 -18.77 -7.67 13.31
N SER A 577 -18.16 -6.73 12.59
CA SER A 577 -18.81 -6.00 11.50
C SER A 577 -18.22 -6.35 10.15
N LYS A 578 -19.09 -6.43 9.14
CA LYS A 578 -18.76 -6.66 7.74
C LYS A 578 -19.56 -5.70 6.86
N CYS A 579 -19.10 -5.52 5.64
CA CYS A 579 -19.74 -4.72 4.62
C CYS A 579 -20.86 -5.51 3.93
N PHE A 580 -22.04 -4.89 3.81
CA PHE A 580 -23.19 -5.46 3.12
C PHE A 580 -23.65 -4.55 1.98
N ASP A 581 -24.04 -5.16 0.86
CA ASP A 581 -24.59 -4.45 -0.28
C ASP A 581 -26.03 -4.02 0.01
N LEU A 582 -26.43 -2.89 -0.56
CA LEU A 582 -27.72 -2.26 -0.33
C LEU A 582 -28.54 -2.25 -1.62
N ALA A 583 -29.77 -2.76 -1.58
CA ALA A 583 -30.64 -2.85 -2.76
C ALA A 583 -31.28 -1.50 -3.13
N THR A 584 -31.49 -0.63 -2.14
CA THR A 584 -32.10 0.69 -2.32
C THR A 584 -31.25 1.77 -1.70
N LEU A 585 -31.40 2.99 -2.23
CA LEU A 585 -30.88 4.18 -1.56
C LEU A 585 -31.56 4.32 -0.20
N TRP A 586 -30.78 4.60 0.84
CA TRP A 586 -31.33 4.90 2.16
C TRP A 586 -32.07 6.23 2.13
N THR A 587 -33.16 6.29 2.90
CA THR A 587 -33.96 7.51 3.05
C THR A 587 -34.21 7.88 4.50
N GLU A 588 -34.22 9.18 4.79
CA GLU A 588 -34.73 9.77 6.04
C GLU A 588 -36.01 10.55 5.73
N ARG A 589 -37.10 10.24 6.44
CA ARG A 589 -38.43 10.81 6.23
C ARG A 589 -38.99 11.42 7.51
N LYS A 590 -39.55 12.64 7.40
CA LYS A 590 -40.24 13.33 8.49
C LYS A 590 -41.14 14.44 7.95
N CYS A 591 -42.43 14.43 8.26
CA CYS A 591 -43.40 15.45 7.84
C CYS A 591 -43.40 15.77 6.32
N GLY A 592 -43.24 14.78 5.44
CA GLY A 592 -43.12 14.94 3.99
C GLY A 592 -41.74 15.39 3.51
N HIS A 593 -40.80 15.66 4.40
CA HIS A 593 -39.41 15.90 4.04
C HIS A 593 -38.70 14.56 3.85
N ILE A 594 -38.11 14.37 2.67
CA ILE A 594 -37.35 13.17 2.31
C ILE A 594 -35.91 13.58 2.02
N ARG A 595 -34.96 12.92 2.69
CA ARG A 595 -33.53 12.99 2.37
C ARG A 595 -33.10 11.63 1.85
N THR A 596 -32.58 11.59 0.64
CA THR A 596 -32.09 10.36 0.01
C THR A 596 -30.58 10.39 -0.04
N PHE A 597 -29.93 9.31 0.38
CA PHE A 597 -28.47 9.23 0.40
C PHE A 597 -27.97 8.44 -0.80
N MET A 598 -27.75 9.14 -1.93
CA MET A 598 -27.44 8.53 -3.22
C MET A 598 -26.08 7.82 -3.27
N GLN A 599 -25.16 8.19 -2.39
CA GLN A 599 -23.80 7.63 -2.33
C GLN A 599 -23.71 6.25 -1.67
N TYR A 600 -24.72 5.83 -0.90
CA TYR A 600 -24.66 4.56 -0.18
C TYR A 600 -25.30 3.43 -0.97
N LYS A 601 -24.45 2.55 -1.48
CA LYS A 601 -24.84 1.26 -2.06
C LYS A 601 -24.23 0.08 -1.30
N ALA A 602 -23.43 0.37 -0.28
CA ALA A 602 -22.95 -0.55 0.73
C ALA A 602 -22.81 0.16 2.09
N GLY A 603 -22.85 -0.61 3.19
CA GLY A 603 -22.63 -0.12 4.56
C GLY A 603 -22.06 -1.21 5.48
N CYS A 604 -21.40 -0.81 6.57
CA CYS A 604 -20.90 -1.75 7.58
C CYS A 604 -21.98 -2.09 8.61
N TYR A 605 -22.25 -3.38 8.83
CA TYR A 605 -23.22 -3.86 9.81
C TYR A 605 -22.64 -5.01 10.63
N GLN A 606 -23.17 -5.20 11.84
CA GLN A 606 -22.74 -6.29 12.70
C GLN A 606 -23.31 -7.61 12.18
N TYR A 607 -22.56 -8.69 12.33
CA TYR A 607 -23.00 -10.03 11.98
C TYR A 607 -22.80 -11.02 13.12
N GLU A 608 -23.63 -12.05 13.14
CA GLU A 608 -23.53 -13.20 14.03
C GLU A 608 -23.78 -14.47 13.21
N CYS A 609 -23.12 -15.57 13.58
CA CYS A 609 -23.27 -16.86 12.92
C CYS A 609 -23.83 -17.86 13.92
N HIS A 610 -25.11 -18.20 13.80
CA HIS A 610 -25.77 -19.16 14.67
C HIS A 610 -26.94 -19.81 13.95
N GLU A 611 -27.44 -20.92 14.49
CA GLU A 611 -28.47 -21.77 13.88
C GLU A 611 -28.14 -22.16 12.42
N GLY A 612 -26.85 -22.32 12.14
CA GLY A 612 -26.32 -22.62 10.81
C GLY A 612 -26.57 -21.53 9.76
N ARG A 613 -26.78 -20.26 10.17
CA ARG A 613 -27.08 -19.13 9.29
C ARG A 613 -26.29 -17.89 9.67
N LEU A 614 -26.25 -16.95 8.73
CA LEU A 614 -25.78 -15.59 8.93
C LEU A 614 -26.92 -14.73 9.45
N HIS A 615 -26.69 -13.99 10.52
CA HIS A 615 -27.59 -13.02 11.10
C HIS A 615 -26.96 -11.63 11.04
N ILE A 616 -27.75 -10.61 10.71
CA ILE A 616 -27.28 -9.23 10.52
C ILE A 616 -27.98 -8.32 11.53
N SER A 617 -27.24 -7.42 12.18
CA SER A 617 -27.76 -6.46 13.14
C SER A 617 -27.37 -5.02 12.75
N VAL A 618 -28.32 -4.10 12.89
CA VAL A 618 -28.14 -2.67 12.61
C VAL A 618 -27.98 -1.85 13.88
N PHE A 619 -27.57 -0.59 13.75
CA PHE A 619 -27.30 0.27 14.90
C PHE A 619 -28.51 0.44 15.85
N ASN A 620 -28.22 0.37 17.16
CA ASN A 620 -29.17 0.60 18.25
C ASN A 620 -30.31 -0.44 18.31
N GLU A 621 -29.97 -1.69 18.02
CA GLU A 621 -30.92 -2.81 18.03
C GLU A 621 -30.34 -4.03 18.77
N SER A 622 -31.24 -4.84 19.35
CA SER A 622 -30.92 -6.11 20.01
C SER A 622 -31.40 -7.33 19.22
N LEU A 623 -32.18 -7.11 18.17
CA LEU A 623 -32.71 -8.14 17.27
C LEU A 623 -31.80 -8.26 16.04
N SER A 624 -31.51 -9.50 15.64
CA SER A 624 -30.75 -9.81 14.44
C SER A 624 -31.66 -10.39 13.36
N TYR A 625 -31.36 -10.09 12.10
CA TYR A 625 -32.13 -10.53 10.94
C TYR A 625 -31.46 -11.73 10.26
N PRO A 626 -32.13 -12.89 10.14
CA PRO A 626 -31.55 -14.08 9.51
C PRO A 626 -31.49 -13.96 7.98
N CYS A 627 -30.38 -14.43 7.40
CA CYS A 627 -30.23 -14.70 5.97
C CYS A 627 -30.54 -16.17 5.67
N TYR A 628 -31.66 -16.43 5.00
CA TYR A 628 -32.10 -17.78 4.63
C TYR A 628 -31.49 -18.26 3.30
N PHE A 629 -31.26 -17.34 2.36
CA PHE A 629 -30.71 -17.64 1.03
C PHE A 629 -29.93 -16.46 0.46
N VAL A 630 -29.13 -16.70 -0.59
CA VAL A 630 -28.30 -15.66 -1.22
C VAL A 630 -29.16 -14.65 -1.97
N GLY A 631 -28.90 -13.36 -1.76
CA GLY A 631 -29.65 -12.29 -2.42
C GLY A 631 -30.97 -11.93 -1.74
N GLN A 632 -31.30 -12.55 -0.60
CA GLN A 632 -32.46 -12.17 0.21
C GLN A 632 -32.41 -10.70 0.61
N TYR A 633 -33.56 -10.03 0.58
CA TYR A 633 -33.72 -8.67 1.05
C TYR A 633 -34.15 -8.62 2.52
N ILE A 634 -33.43 -7.80 3.30
CA ILE A 634 -33.80 -7.44 4.67
C ILE A 634 -34.25 -5.99 4.65
N HIS A 635 -35.53 -5.77 4.94
CA HIS A 635 -36.14 -4.43 4.93
C HIS A 635 -35.98 -3.76 6.29
N ILE A 636 -35.21 -2.68 6.36
CA ILE A 636 -34.96 -1.95 7.61
C ILE A 636 -35.80 -0.67 7.64
N LYS A 637 -36.56 -0.46 8.73
CA LYS A 637 -37.37 0.73 8.99
C LYS A 637 -37.30 1.09 10.47
N LYS A 638 -36.65 2.22 10.80
CA LYS A 638 -36.44 2.64 12.20
C LYS A 638 -36.74 4.11 12.42
N ILE A 639 -37.33 4.45 13.56
CA ILE A 639 -37.44 5.84 14.01
C ILE A 639 -36.24 6.19 14.88
N ILE A 640 -35.35 7.05 14.39
CA ILE A 640 -34.20 7.56 15.13
C ILE A 640 -34.29 9.08 15.18
N ASN A 641 -34.25 9.66 16.39
CA ASN A 641 -34.36 11.11 16.61
C ASN A 641 -35.60 11.75 15.93
N GLY A 642 -36.71 10.98 15.85
CA GLY A 642 -37.95 11.41 15.23
C GLY A 642 -37.91 11.50 13.70
N TRP A 643 -36.96 10.83 13.04
CA TRP A 643 -36.92 10.61 11.60
C TRP A 643 -37.10 9.12 11.32
N LEU A 644 -37.95 8.77 10.36
CA LEU A 644 -38.06 7.42 9.83
C LEU A 644 -36.89 7.17 8.87
N ARG A 645 -36.05 6.19 9.17
CA ARG A 645 -34.93 5.73 8.34
C ARG A 645 -35.31 4.43 7.68
N GLU A 646 -35.17 4.36 6.37
CA GLU A 646 -35.56 3.19 5.57
C GLU A 646 -34.47 2.81 4.57
N GLY A 647 -34.21 1.50 4.46
CA GLY A 647 -33.25 0.91 3.53
C GLY A 647 -33.42 -0.60 3.40
N ILE A 648 -32.73 -1.21 2.43
CA ILE A 648 -32.77 -2.65 2.19
C ILE A 648 -31.35 -3.20 2.11
N ILE A 649 -31.03 -4.16 2.98
CA ILE A 649 -29.75 -4.88 3.00
C ILE A 649 -29.90 -6.18 2.20
N ILE A 650 -28.88 -6.54 1.42
CA ILE A 650 -28.82 -7.78 0.64
C ILE A 650 -27.98 -8.82 1.39
N CYS A 651 -28.54 -10.01 1.62
CA CYS A 651 -27.82 -11.13 2.20
C CYS A 651 -26.79 -11.72 1.23
N PRO A 652 -25.50 -11.79 1.62
CA PRO A 652 -24.48 -12.52 0.85
C PRO A 652 -24.57 -14.03 1.11
N PRO A 653 -23.80 -14.84 0.37
CA PRO A 653 -23.57 -16.23 0.75
C PRO A 653 -23.06 -16.37 2.19
N CYS A 654 -23.68 -17.26 2.96
CA CYS A 654 -23.33 -17.46 4.37
C CYS A 654 -21.85 -17.82 4.54
N ASN A 655 -21.31 -18.66 3.66
CA ASN A 655 -19.93 -19.13 3.70
C ASN A 655 -18.88 -18.06 3.33
N GLU A 656 -19.29 -16.90 2.78
CA GLU A 656 -18.38 -15.77 2.58
C GLU A 656 -18.04 -15.07 3.90
N ILE A 657 -18.94 -15.11 4.88
CA ILE A 657 -18.79 -14.43 6.18
C ILE A 657 -18.60 -15.42 7.33
N CYS A 658 -19.42 -16.45 7.41
CA CYS A 658 -19.43 -17.44 8.49
C CYS A 658 -18.55 -18.65 8.15
N ARG A 659 -17.42 -18.77 8.85
CA ARG A 659 -16.60 -19.98 8.91
C ARG A 659 -17.02 -20.83 10.12
N PRO A 660 -16.64 -22.13 10.19
CA PRO A 660 -16.98 -22.99 11.33
C PRO A 660 -16.57 -22.40 12.69
N GLU A 661 -15.46 -21.67 12.73
CA GLU A 661 -14.95 -20.98 13.93
C GLU A 661 -15.84 -19.82 14.41
N ASN A 662 -16.71 -19.30 13.54
CA ASN A 662 -17.61 -18.20 13.87
C ASN A 662 -18.91 -18.67 14.54
N PHE A 663 -19.21 -19.98 14.51
CA PHE A 663 -20.39 -20.54 15.15
C PHE A 663 -20.11 -20.85 16.63
N PRO A 664 -21.10 -20.68 17.53
CA PRO A 664 -21.02 -21.17 18.90
C PRO A 664 -20.67 -22.65 18.94
N VAL A 665 -19.88 -23.06 19.94
CA VAL A 665 -19.42 -24.46 20.09
C VAL A 665 -20.61 -25.42 20.30
N ASP A 666 -21.70 -24.92 20.88
CA ASP A 666 -22.96 -25.61 21.14
C ASP A 666 -24.01 -25.40 20.03
N ASP A 667 -23.64 -24.74 18.93
CA ASP A 667 -24.52 -24.60 17.77
C ASP A 667 -24.85 -25.98 17.19
N LYS A 668 -26.15 -26.22 16.97
CA LYS A 668 -26.66 -27.51 16.47
C LYS A 668 -26.00 -27.92 15.14
N TYR A 669 -25.64 -26.96 14.31
CA TYR A 669 -25.06 -27.22 12.99
C TYR A 669 -23.55 -26.96 13.00
N GLY A 670 -23.11 -25.80 13.49
CA GLY A 670 -21.69 -25.40 13.50
C GLY A 670 -21.13 -25.05 12.11
N PHE A 671 -21.99 -24.97 11.08
CA PHE A 671 -21.65 -24.57 9.72
C PHE A 671 -22.89 -24.02 9.01
N CYS A 672 -22.67 -23.26 7.93
CA CYS A 672 -23.75 -22.74 7.09
C CYS A 672 -24.59 -23.86 6.47
N GLN A 673 -25.89 -23.86 6.72
CA GLN A 673 -26.80 -24.79 6.06
C GLN A 673 -26.97 -24.45 4.58
N ASP A 674 -27.21 -25.47 3.76
CA ASP A 674 -27.71 -25.28 2.40
C ASP A 674 -29.11 -24.64 2.42
N GLU A 675 -29.51 -24.02 1.31
CA GLU A 675 -30.82 -23.39 1.17
C GLU A 675 -31.95 -24.44 1.31
N ILE A 676 -32.58 -24.50 2.47
CA ILE A 676 -33.75 -25.37 2.71
C ILE A 676 -35.01 -24.54 2.44
N GLU A 677 -35.76 -24.89 1.40
CA GLU A 677 -37.00 -24.21 0.98
C GLU A 677 -38.14 -24.29 2.03
N GLU A 678 -38.04 -25.19 3.01
CA GLU A 678 -39.07 -25.37 4.02
C GLU A 678 -39.01 -24.27 5.10
N ASN A 679 -40.06 -23.46 5.19
CA ASN A 679 -40.29 -22.38 6.18
C ASN A 679 -39.50 -21.07 5.98
N ILE A 680 -39.18 -20.68 4.73
CA ILE A 680 -38.65 -19.34 4.46
C ILE A 680 -39.81 -18.31 4.52
N PRO A 681 -39.74 -17.28 5.38
CA PRO A 681 -40.75 -16.23 5.42
C PRO A 681 -40.73 -15.39 4.13
N GLU A 682 -41.92 -15.00 3.65
CA GLU A 682 -42.08 -14.14 2.45
C GLU A 682 -41.47 -12.74 2.65
N TYR A 683 -41.37 -12.29 3.90
CA TYR A 683 -40.84 -10.98 4.28
C TYR A 683 -39.87 -11.10 5.45
N VAL A 684 -38.68 -10.52 5.31
CA VAL A 684 -37.70 -10.38 6.39
C VAL A 684 -37.39 -8.91 6.58
N GLY A 685 -37.64 -8.39 7.77
CA GLY A 685 -37.41 -6.99 8.08
C GLY A 685 -38.40 -6.43 9.09
N ASP A 686 -38.36 -5.13 9.25
CA ASP A 686 -39.21 -4.38 10.16
C ASP A 686 -40.64 -4.23 9.64
N GLU A 687 -41.60 -4.23 10.57
CA GLU A 687 -42.98 -3.88 10.25
C GLU A 687 -43.09 -2.49 9.61
N ILE A 688 -44.20 -2.23 8.93
CA ILE A 688 -44.45 -0.91 8.33
C ILE A 688 -44.66 0.11 9.46
N ILE A 689 -43.87 1.19 9.44
CA ILE A 689 -43.95 2.27 10.42
C ILE A 689 -44.44 3.55 9.73
N ASP A 690 -45.41 4.22 10.34
CA ASP A 690 -45.89 5.52 9.87
C ASP A 690 -44.84 6.62 10.05
N GLU A 691 -44.84 7.57 9.09
CA GLU A 691 -43.91 8.69 9.12
C GLU A 691 -44.16 9.60 10.33
N PRO A 692 -43.15 9.83 11.20
CA PRO A 692 -43.35 10.63 12.40
C PRO A 692 -43.62 12.09 12.04
N CYS A 693 -44.86 12.53 12.27
CA CYS A 693 -45.28 13.91 12.11
C CYS A 693 -45.69 14.45 13.48
N GLN A 694 -44.99 15.48 13.97
CA GLN A 694 -45.40 16.10 15.22
C GLN A 694 -46.73 16.82 14.97
N ALA A 695 -47.83 16.25 15.48
CA ALA A 695 -49.10 16.96 15.53
C ALA A 695 -48.88 18.19 16.44
N ALA A 696 -48.73 19.38 15.84
CA ALA A 696 -48.94 20.62 16.56
C ALA A 696 -50.45 20.75 16.85
N ILE A 697 -50.95 19.95 17.78
CA ILE A 697 -52.28 20.13 18.37
C ILE A 697 -52.09 20.23 19.88
N ASN A 698 -51.47 21.32 20.29
CA ASN A 698 -51.90 21.98 21.52
C ASN A 698 -52.92 23.05 21.11
N PHE A 699 -54.14 22.63 20.76
CA PHE A 699 -55.27 23.49 21.06
C PHE A 699 -55.33 23.58 22.58
N SER A 700 -54.65 24.59 23.12
CA SER A 700 -54.78 24.96 24.51
C SER A 700 -56.27 25.31 24.70
N TYR A 701 -57.01 24.40 25.34
CA TYR A 701 -58.33 24.67 25.90
C TYR A 701 -58.29 25.79 26.94
N THR A 702 -57.11 26.30 27.30
CA THR A 702 -56.93 27.48 28.14
C THR A 702 -57.15 28.80 27.40
N ALA A 703 -56.96 28.88 26.07
CA ALA A 703 -57.20 30.12 25.32
C ALA A 703 -58.70 30.44 25.13
N VAL A 704 -59.55 29.42 24.93
CA VAL A 704 -61.01 29.61 24.82
C VAL A 704 -61.64 29.90 26.19
N SER A 705 -61.08 29.33 27.26
CA SER A 705 -61.55 29.57 28.63
C SER A 705 -61.23 30.99 29.12
N VAL A 706 -60.11 31.59 28.69
CA VAL A 706 -59.74 32.97 29.05
C VAL A 706 -60.56 34.01 28.26
N LEU A 707 -60.91 33.74 27.00
CA LEU A 707 -61.80 34.62 26.21
C LEU A 707 -63.25 34.63 26.72
N LEU A 708 -63.74 33.50 27.25
CA LEU A 708 -65.06 33.44 27.90
C LEU A 708 -65.08 34.10 29.30
N PHE A 709 -63.97 34.10 30.03
CA PHE A 709 -63.89 34.81 31.33
C PHE A 709 -63.79 36.34 31.17
N ILE A 710 -63.06 36.84 30.17
CA ILE A 710 -62.89 38.28 29.95
C ILE A 710 -64.21 38.94 29.51
N THR A 711 -65.01 38.24 28.71
CA THR A 711 -66.34 38.73 28.28
C THR A 711 -67.38 38.73 29.41
N PHE A 712 -67.29 37.81 30.37
CA PHE A 712 -68.16 37.79 31.56
C PHE A 712 -67.80 38.85 32.61
N THR A 713 -66.51 39.23 32.72
CA THR A 713 -66.09 40.30 33.66
C THR A 713 -66.34 41.72 33.14
N GLN A 714 -66.39 41.95 31.82
CA GLN A 714 -66.71 43.26 31.25
C GLN A 714 -68.21 43.58 31.24
N THR A 715 -69.10 42.59 31.35
CA THR A 715 -70.55 42.82 31.48
C THR A 715 -71.00 43.00 32.94
N PHE A 716 -70.21 42.56 33.92
CA PHE A 716 -70.53 42.73 35.35
C PHE A 716 -70.05 44.07 35.96
N MET A 717 -69.13 44.79 35.31
CA MET A 717 -68.67 46.11 35.76
C MET A 717 -69.46 47.30 35.19
N HIS A 718 -70.49 47.08 34.36
CA HIS A 718 -71.34 48.16 33.84
C HIS A 718 -72.71 48.32 34.53
N PHE A 719 -73.00 47.56 35.59
CA PHE A 719 -74.28 47.64 36.33
C PHE A 719 -74.17 48.06 37.81
N HIS A 720 -73.01 48.47 38.29
CA HIS A 720 -72.87 49.15 39.59
C HIS A 720 -71.82 50.26 39.51
N GLY A 721 -72.29 51.45 39.13
CA GLY A 721 -71.56 52.71 39.19
C GLY A 721 -72.57 53.84 39.13
N PHE A 722 -73.05 54.24 40.31
CA PHE A 722 -73.63 55.55 40.59
C PHE A 722 -72.55 56.63 40.49
#